data_AF-A0A964BPK0-F1
#
_entry.id   AF-A0A964BPK0-F1
#
_cell.length_a   1.000
_cell.length_b   1.000
_cell.length_c   1.000
_cell.angle_alpha   90.00
_cell.angle_beta   90.00
_cell.angle_gamma   90.00
#
_symmetry.space_group_name_H-M   'P 1'
#
loop_
_entity.id
_entity.type
_entity.pdbx_description
1 polymer ?
#
loop_
_entity_poly.entity_id
_entity_poly.type
_entity_poly.pdbx_seq_one_letter_code
_entity_poly.pdbx_strand_id
1 'polypeptide(L)'
;MDTQLIVEKKVVVFVSQPNYEPAQRLIDLLQADIGLFKVVEIDDLDNSKADFEDSYTAVMFITPADFPKALYLSNAAVEIVREFNLKQLIWIAPSAERSSGLEQALSRAAEIIKNSGLETIILRHAPIFSDLLNFQKEIKFRRTLSLPLENNSLPWVAPEDIAEGIYKWLAGTNRAKPPKVLTGRSQLGGIDLAQEISTVLERNLDGIGFARRCFKAIDTNNSGDLDRDEMFAYLEQLAYSQEEAEELIEQADTNQDGSIDFDEFVAGLGRHLDKILADLPRQVQYVNVPPSTVLYDLQTRGLDEQSVRAWLALIHSYHNAELAIDKSCTEWLGRGSTSFGSWLENHVLNFVNVYILPSRGILTISEGTLAGKPALTTRMLQSDDRLLVGVRTLDNRSVEWKWENRDTNDIELVKYETDRGGQRTLRFKDDQLVGMSVQGTWLGRKLANNLMFKQESLPRWQINLFRELGELQIEEVNNLVDPDSIVCNCTQTTCGQLQEMIAGGLDTLEKIAEATQITMICGGCQPLVEEMLGSANLDVAEMMFKQDLGRGIFRFQFRPVNEPVISYLPGQHLLIQGRVDGVWVTRAYTLSSNADQNRIYEITVKREEMGLFSRWLCDRADKHALFRISQPRGEYILENEPEVYFFAGGIGVTPAISMMRTLASRKDQRPFYLDWSAPQPQDFVFQKELNFIQRKFPNFKVKLTSTRTEGRLTTEKIQENYSYKEGAVAFLCGPQVYMDAVRSHLLEAGWADDAIRQELFSSKLDEEGNAEPPKRAAVQVAGGIKGIESYSFDVQPVGEVAKEAEAYLKQCYVERGLPEVFLPRWQEVREEIAKTGKYEHTLDELSYGARLAWRNSSRCVGRYFWQSLQIRDMRHLETEEEMYGAIVDHIKIATNKGDLRALMTAFKPDGRRLWNAQLLRYAGYKQEDGMVLGDPANVEFTEQALELGWKPPANPTPFDYLPLVIQLPGKEPKWFDIPPEIILDVKIVHPDYEWFEELGLKWYALPAVCNMSLDLGGVQYTCTPFNGFYMGTEIGGRNFSDTYRYNKLPAIAKKMGLDCSSNDTLWKDRALIELNVAVLHSFKEQGVRLIDHHSMTDYFMEFMADEQKCQRPIHADWGWIVPPISGSLTPVYPLEFENRILKPNYFYMSDAWKSGETSKGKCPFAPSGNDD
;
A
#
# COMPACT_ATOMS: atom_id res chain seq x y z
N MET A 1 -21.74 36.85 -17.62
CA MET A 1 -22.48 35.97 -16.69
C MET A 1 -22.14 34.55 -17.06
N ASP A 2 -21.42 33.83 -16.21
CA ASP A 2 -21.31 32.38 -16.36
C ASP A 2 -22.68 31.77 -16.04
N THR A 3 -23.46 31.53 -17.10
CA THR A 3 -24.83 31.04 -17.02
C THR A 3 -24.91 29.60 -16.54
N GLN A 4 -23.80 28.86 -16.60
CA GLN A 4 -23.69 27.47 -16.17
C GLN A 4 -23.86 27.36 -14.63
N LEU A 5 -23.34 28.35 -13.89
CA LEU A 5 -23.46 28.45 -12.44
C LEU A 5 -24.91 28.66 -11.94
N ILE A 6 -25.75 29.29 -12.75
CA ILE A 6 -27.18 29.48 -12.47
C ILE A 6 -27.96 28.16 -12.69
N VAL A 7 -27.48 27.31 -13.59
CA VAL A 7 -28.07 26.01 -13.94
C VAL A 7 -27.68 24.91 -12.94
N GLU A 8 -26.50 25.02 -12.28
CA GLU A 8 -25.92 24.00 -11.39
C GLU A 8 -26.28 24.06 -9.89
N LYS A 9 -27.14 25.02 -9.49
CA LYS A 9 -27.85 25.09 -8.17
C LYS A 9 -27.07 25.61 -6.92
N LYS A 10 -27.60 26.71 -6.35
CA LYS A 10 -28.11 26.98 -4.96
C LYS A 10 -27.58 28.28 -4.31
N VAL A 11 -28.39 29.34 -4.37
CA VAL A 11 -28.16 30.70 -3.82
C VAL A 11 -26.93 31.39 -4.41
N VAL A 12 -27.18 32.34 -5.31
CA VAL A 12 -26.17 33.23 -5.90
C VAL A 12 -26.23 34.56 -5.16
N VAL A 13 -25.11 35.01 -4.59
CA VAL A 13 -25.03 36.30 -3.88
C VAL A 13 -24.25 37.27 -4.75
N PHE A 14 -24.85 38.40 -5.11
CA PHE A 14 -24.17 39.47 -5.85
C PHE A 14 -23.59 40.49 -4.87
N VAL A 15 -22.28 40.69 -4.95
CA VAL A 15 -21.52 41.63 -4.11
C VAL A 15 -20.80 42.60 -5.04
N SER A 16 -20.99 43.92 -4.87
CA SER A 16 -20.42 44.92 -5.78
C SER A 16 -19.00 45.37 -5.42
N GLN A 17 -18.40 44.83 -4.36
CA GLN A 17 -17.01 45.13 -3.99
C GLN A 17 -16.23 43.86 -3.61
N PRO A 18 -15.15 43.52 -4.34
CA PRO A 18 -14.23 42.49 -3.91
C PRO A 18 -13.57 42.98 -2.60
N ASN A 19 -13.64 42.19 -1.52
CA ASN A 19 -13.15 42.46 -0.15
C ASN A 19 -14.15 42.99 0.89
N TYR A 20 -15.46 42.82 0.72
CA TYR A 20 -16.41 43.10 1.81
C TYR A 20 -16.41 41.96 2.85
N GLU A 21 -15.80 42.17 4.03
CA GLU A 21 -15.68 41.17 5.11
C GLU A 21 -17.01 40.43 5.46
N PRO A 22 -18.18 41.10 5.49
CA PRO A 22 -19.46 40.42 5.71
C PRO A 22 -19.88 39.50 4.55
N ALA A 23 -19.53 39.82 3.30
CA ALA A 23 -19.81 38.94 2.16
C ALA A 23 -18.97 37.66 2.22
N GLN A 24 -17.69 37.76 2.58
CA GLN A 24 -16.83 36.59 2.77
C GLN A 24 -17.33 35.73 3.93
N ARG A 25 -17.72 36.33 5.06
CA ARG A 25 -18.35 35.58 6.17
C ARG A 25 -19.66 34.89 5.77
N LEU A 26 -20.47 35.54 4.94
CA LEU A 26 -21.71 34.98 4.41
C LEU A 26 -21.43 33.77 3.50
N ILE A 27 -20.41 33.87 2.64
CA ILE A 27 -19.93 32.78 1.78
C ILE A 27 -19.45 31.61 2.67
N ASP A 28 -18.60 31.89 3.65
CA ASP A 28 -18.05 30.88 4.56
C ASP A 28 -19.15 30.18 5.39
N LEU A 29 -20.16 30.92 5.87
CA LEU A 29 -21.31 30.37 6.62
C LEU A 29 -22.21 29.50 5.73
N LEU A 30 -22.52 29.97 4.52
CA LEU A 30 -23.31 29.21 3.53
C LEU A 30 -22.58 27.94 3.06
N GLN A 31 -21.25 27.93 3.09
CA GLN A 31 -20.41 26.76 2.80
C GLN A 31 -20.24 25.83 4.02
N ALA A 32 -20.20 26.36 5.25
CA ALA A 32 -19.99 25.60 6.48
C ALA A 32 -21.23 24.81 6.95
N ASP A 33 -22.45 25.29 6.66
CA ASP A 33 -23.69 24.60 7.03
C ASP A 33 -24.09 23.52 5.98
N ILE A 34 -23.63 22.28 6.22
CA ILE A 34 -24.21 21.02 5.70
C ILE A 34 -24.23 20.88 4.15
N GLY A 35 -23.50 21.69 3.38
CA GLY A 35 -23.56 21.64 1.91
C GLY A 35 -24.95 21.97 1.33
N LEU A 36 -25.73 22.78 2.07
CA LEU A 36 -27.11 23.14 1.71
C LEU A 36 -27.20 24.21 0.62
N PHE A 37 -26.14 25.02 0.41
CA PHE A 37 -26.07 26.11 -0.56
C PHE A 37 -24.71 26.09 -1.31
N LYS A 38 -24.69 26.47 -2.60
CA LYS A 38 -23.49 26.61 -3.46
C LYS A 38 -23.38 28.08 -3.84
N VAL A 39 -22.58 28.83 -3.09
CA VAL A 39 -22.42 30.27 -3.29
C VAL A 39 -21.49 30.53 -4.45
N VAL A 40 -21.91 31.43 -5.34
CA VAL A 40 -21.12 31.90 -6.48
C VAL A 40 -20.98 33.40 -6.35
N GLU A 41 -19.74 33.84 -6.11
CA GLU A 41 -19.36 35.25 -6.21
C GLU A 41 -19.15 35.58 -7.69
N ILE A 42 -19.81 36.63 -8.17
CA ILE A 42 -19.64 37.11 -9.54
C ILE A 42 -18.85 38.39 -9.46
N ASP A 43 -17.52 38.27 -9.48
CA ASP A 43 -16.62 39.38 -9.69
C ASP A 43 -16.59 39.73 -11.19
N ASP A 44 -16.80 41.01 -11.49
CA ASP A 44 -16.64 41.61 -12.82
C ASP A 44 -17.60 41.09 -13.91
N LEU A 45 -18.83 41.62 -13.90
CA LEU A 45 -19.71 41.60 -15.07
C LEU A 45 -19.26 42.66 -16.08
N ASP A 46 -18.22 42.32 -16.84
CA ASP A 46 -17.92 42.87 -18.17
C ASP A 46 -17.91 44.41 -18.26
N ASN A 47 -16.78 45.05 -17.85
CA ASN A 47 -16.18 46.35 -18.25
C ASN A 47 -17.07 47.55 -18.64
N SER A 48 -18.37 47.50 -18.40
CA SER A 48 -19.34 48.51 -18.71
C SER A 48 -19.65 49.23 -17.41
N LYS A 49 -19.30 50.52 -17.38
CA LYS A 49 -19.51 51.46 -16.28
C LYS A 49 -20.99 51.62 -15.91
N ALA A 50 -21.61 50.59 -15.37
CA ALA A 50 -22.86 50.68 -14.65
C ALA A 50 -22.50 50.83 -13.17
N ASP A 51 -22.64 52.05 -12.65
CA ASP A 51 -22.44 52.35 -11.23
C ASP A 51 -23.48 51.59 -10.40
N PHE A 52 -23.14 50.37 -9.95
CA PHE A 52 -23.88 49.66 -8.91
C PHE A 52 -23.56 50.29 -7.54
N GLU A 53 -23.97 51.54 -7.32
CA GLU A 53 -23.84 52.19 -6.00
C GLU A 53 -24.70 51.46 -4.94
N ASP A 54 -24.05 50.94 -3.89
CA ASP A 54 -24.63 50.51 -2.60
C ASP A 54 -25.83 49.52 -2.60
N SER A 55 -25.93 48.64 -3.60
CA SER A 55 -26.99 47.61 -3.68
C SER A 55 -26.44 46.18 -3.57
N TYR A 56 -26.65 45.56 -2.41
CA TYR A 56 -26.33 44.15 -2.17
C TYR A 56 -27.59 43.29 -2.37
N THR A 57 -27.52 42.30 -3.26
CA THR A 57 -28.67 41.48 -3.68
C THR A 57 -28.36 40.00 -3.56
N ALA A 58 -29.20 39.26 -2.83
CA ALA A 58 -29.18 37.80 -2.85
C ALA A 58 -30.20 37.27 -3.88
N VAL A 59 -29.81 36.27 -4.68
CA VAL A 59 -30.68 35.61 -5.66
C VAL A 59 -30.79 34.12 -5.33
N MET A 60 -32.00 33.66 -5.07
CA MET A 60 -32.30 32.30 -4.64
C MET A 60 -33.17 31.57 -5.67
N PHE A 61 -32.68 30.45 -6.19
CA PHE A 61 -33.40 29.55 -7.08
C PHE A 61 -33.88 28.31 -6.33
N ILE A 62 -35.18 28.01 -6.39
CA ILE A 62 -35.78 26.75 -5.92
C ILE A 62 -35.90 25.78 -7.10
N THR A 63 -35.10 24.71 -7.08
CA THR A 63 -35.17 23.68 -8.14
C THR A 63 -36.16 22.57 -7.78
N PRO A 64 -36.54 21.69 -8.74
CA PRO A 64 -37.41 20.56 -8.45
C PRO A 64 -36.93 19.62 -7.33
N ALA A 65 -35.62 19.48 -7.18
CA ALA A 65 -35.02 18.70 -6.08
C ALA A 65 -35.12 19.40 -4.70
N ASP A 66 -35.46 20.69 -4.67
CA ASP A 66 -35.54 21.50 -3.45
C ASP A 66 -36.99 21.74 -3.01
N PHE A 67 -37.98 21.28 -3.78
CA PHE A 67 -39.40 21.49 -3.50
C PHE A 67 -39.82 21.07 -2.08
N PRO A 68 -39.41 19.90 -1.56
CA PRO A 68 -39.76 19.50 -0.19
C PRO A 68 -39.21 20.47 0.86
N LYS A 69 -38.11 21.16 0.56
CA LYS A 69 -37.35 22.02 1.46
C LYS A 69 -37.60 23.51 1.24
N ALA A 70 -38.42 23.89 0.25
CA ALA A 70 -38.59 25.28 -0.16
C ALA A 70 -38.96 26.23 0.99
N LEU A 71 -39.83 25.80 1.92
CA LEU A 71 -40.21 26.61 3.09
C LEU A 71 -39.04 26.86 4.04
N TYR A 72 -38.25 25.81 4.30
CA TYR A 72 -37.08 25.87 5.16
C TYR A 72 -35.99 26.74 4.53
N LEU A 73 -35.69 26.52 3.25
CA LEU A 73 -34.69 27.29 2.50
C LEU A 73 -35.06 28.77 2.42
N SER A 74 -36.35 29.09 2.19
CA SER A 74 -36.83 30.48 2.16
C SER A 74 -36.69 31.18 3.52
N ASN A 75 -36.94 30.49 4.63
CA ASN A 75 -36.74 31.05 5.98
C ASN A 75 -35.24 31.29 6.24
N ALA A 76 -34.40 30.29 5.98
CA ALA A 76 -32.96 30.39 6.17
C ALA A 76 -32.38 31.56 5.34
N ALA A 77 -32.78 31.70 4.07
CA ALA A 77 -32.33 32.81 3.23
C ALA A 77 -32.72 34.19 3.80
N VAL A 78 -33.92 34.34 4.37
CA VAL A 78 -34.34 35.61 5.00
C VAL A 78 -33.54 35.92 6.26
N GLU A 79 -33.27 34.93 7.10
CA GLU A 79 -32.45 35.09 8.31
C GLU A 79 -31.04 35.54 7.94
N ILE A 80 -30.43 34.84 6.98
CA ILE A 80 -29.10 35.13 6.46
C ILE A 80 -29.05 36.54 5.85
N VAL A 81 -29.97 36.89 4.96
CA VAL A 81 -30.00 38.24 4.36
C VAL A 81 -30.10 39.35 5.42
N ARG A 82 -30.85 39.13 6.49
CA ARG A 82 -30.98 40.09 7.61
C ARG A 82 -29.72 40.18 8.45
N GLU A 83 -29.09 39.05 8.76
CA GLU A 83 -27.84 39.00 9.53
C GLU A 83 -26.73 39.80 8.84
N PHE A 84 -26.66 39.71 7.51
CA PHE A 84 -25.65 40.40 6.70
C PHE A 84 -26.10 41.76 6.15
N ASN A 85 -27.27 42.25 6.59
CA ASN A 85 -27.80 43.58 6.27
C ASN A 85 -27.92 43.86 4.75
N LEU A 86 -28.19 42.83 3.94
CA LEU A 86 -28.44 43.03 2.50
C LEU A 86 -29.82 43.66 2.31
N LYS A 87 -29.95 44.52 1.30
CA LYS A 87 -31.16 45.31 1.07
C LYS A 87 -32.19 44.58 0.21
N GLN A 88 -31.73 43.67 -0.65
CA GLN A 88 -32.56 43.03 -1.68
C GLN A 88 -32.46 41.50 -1.68
N LEU A 89 -33.60 40.82 -1.89
CA LEU A 89 -33.69 39.37 -2.05
C LEU A 89 -34.60 38.99 -3.23
N ILE A 90 -34.01 38.41 -4.26
CA ILE A 90 -34.70 37.87 -5.42
C ILE A 90 -34.94 36.38 -5.20
N TRP A 91 -36.20 35.97 -5.21
CA TRP A 91 -36.61 34.59 -5.02
C TRP A 91 -37.29 34.06 -6.28
N ILE A 92 -36.78 32.95 -6.79
CA ILE A 92 -37.14 32.39 -8.08
C ILE A 92 -37.54 30.93 -7.88
N ALA A 93 -38.72 30.57 -8.38
CA ALA A 93 -39.21 29.21 -8.29
C ALA A 93 -40.13 28.90 -9.47
N PRO A 94 -40.32 27.62 -9.83
CA PRO A 94 -41.29 27.26 -10.85
C PRO A 94 -42.72 27.58 -10.41
N SER A 95 -43.61 27.71 -11.38
CA SER A 95 -45.05 27.79 -11.19
C SER A 95 -45.66 26.40 -11.38
N ALA A 96 -46.63 26.02 -10.55
CA ALA A 96 -47.48 24.86 -10.78
C ALA A 96 -48.96 25.28 -10.89
N GLU A 97 -49.86 24.33 -11.17
CA GLU A 97 -51.30 24.59 -11.16
C GLU A 97 -51.76 25.07 -9.78
N ARG A 98 -52.58 26.12 -9.76
CA ARG A 98 -53.10 26.79 -8.55
C ARG A 98 -53.75 25.87 -7.53
N SER A 99 -54.33 24.75 -7.98
CA SER A 99 -55.04 23.79 -7.14
C SER A 99 -54.09 22.75 -6.50
N SER A 100 -52.86 22.63 -6.99
CA SER A 100 -51.91 21.59 -6.56
C SER A 100 -51.33 21.86 -5.16
N GLY A 101 -51.05 20.80 -4.41
CA GLY A 101 -50.37 20.90 -3.11
C GLY A 101 -48.96 21.50 -3.21
N LEU A 102 -48.30 21.33 -4.36
CA LEU A 102 -47.01 21.94 -4.67
C LEU A 102 -47.11 23.47 -4.75
N GLU A 103 -48.08 24.00 -5.50
CA GLU A 103 -48.28 25.45 -5.62
C GLU A 103 -48.66 26.09 -4.28
N GLN A 104 -49.41 25.38 -3.43
CA GLN A 104 -49.72 25.84 -2.07
C GLN A 104 -48.45 25.96 -1.22
N ALA A 105 -47.56 24.96 -1.24
CA ALA A 105 -46.31 24.99 -0.49
C ALA A 105 -45.37 26.08 -0.99
N LEU A 106 -45.21 26.19 -2.30
CA LEU A 106 -44.42 27.23 -2.95
C LEU A 106 -44.99 28.63 -2.70
N SER A 107 -46.31 28.80 -2.65
CA SER A 107 -46.96 30.07 -2.33
C SER A 107 -46.70 30.50 -0.89
N ARG A 108 -46.72 29.56 0.07
CA ARG A 108 -46.33 29.84 1.48
C ARG A 108 -44.87 30.25 1.59
N ALA A 109 -43.97 29.58 0.86
CA ALA A 109 -42.56 29.96 0.80
C ALA A 109 -42.37 31.37 0.23
N ALA A 110 -43.10 31.74 -0.83
CA ALA A 110 -43.10 33.09 -1.37
C ALA A 110 -43.68 34.14 -0.41
N GLU A 111 -44.67 33.77 0.41
CA GLU A 111 -45.26 34.66 1.42
C GLU A 111 -44.27 34.98 2.55
N ILE A 112 -43.40 34.03 2.94
CA ILE A 112 -42.27 34.27 3.86
C ILE A 112 -41.35 35.35 3.29
N ILE A 113 -40.96 35.20 2.02
CA ILE A 113 -40.11 36.18 1.35
C ILE A 113 -40.78 37.55 1.31
N LYS A 114 -42.05 37.61 0.91
CA LYS A 114 -42.82 38.86 0.82
C LYS A 114 -42.95 39.57 2.18
N ASN A 115 -43.05 38.81 3.27
CA ASN A 115 -43.20 39.34 4.62
C ASN A 115 -41.85 39.57 5.34
N SER A 116 -40.73 39.40 4.63
CA SER A 116 -39.37 39.56 5.19
C SER A 116 -39.00 41.01 5.52
N GLY A 117 -39.72 42.01 4.98
CA GLY A 117 -39.38 43.43 5.12
C GLY A 117 -38.20 43.88 4.26
N LEU A 118 -37.67 43.00 3.42
CA LEU A 118 -36.63 43.29 2.43
C LEU A 118 -37.25 43.79 1.11
N GLU A 119 -36.47 44.44 0.26
CA GLU A 119 -36.90 44.70 -1.11
C GLU A 119 -36.80 43.40 -1.92
N THR A 120 -37.95 42.82 -2.29
CA THR A 120 -38.00 41.47 -2.85
C THR A 120 -38.57 41.42 -4.25
N ILE A 121 -37.99 40.59 -5.11
CA ILE A 121 -38.61 40.11 -6.34
C ILE A 121 -39.00 38.66 -6.15
N ILE A 122 -40.26 38.32 -6.42
CA ILE A 122 -40.74 36.94 -6.47
C ILE A 122 -41.05 36.63 -7.92
N LEU A 123 -40.21 35.82 -8.56
CA LEU A 123 -40.37 35.42 -9.96
C LEU A 123 -40.84 33.96 -10.02
N ARG A 124 -41.95 33.71 -10.72
CA ARG A 124 -42.32 32.35 -11.11
C ARG A 124 -41.91 32.10 -12.56
N HIS A 125 -41.54 30.87 -12.90
CA HIS A 125 -41.25 30.48 -14.29
C HIS A 125 -41.90 29.14 -14.67
N ALA A 126 -42.09 28.88 -15.95
CA ALA A 126 -42.45 27.56 -16.48
C ALA A 126 -41.33 26.52 -16.22
N PRO A 127 -41.57 25.20 -16.29
CA PRO A 127 -40.50 24.20 -16.14
C PRO A 127 -39.33 24.51 -17.08
N ILE A 128 -38.14 24.65 -16.51
CA ILE A 128 -36.92 25.00 -17.26
C ILE A 128 -36.03 23.79 -17.49
N PHE A 129 -35.24 23.91 -18.54
CA PHE A 129 -34.31 22.95 -19.12
C PHE A 129 -33.63 21.91 -18.21
N SER A 130 -33.28 22.26 -16.97
CA SER A 130 -32.54 21.38 -16.05
C SER A 130 -33.21 20.00 -15.85
N ASP A 131 -34.51 19.90 -16.12
CA ASP A 131 -35.24 18.65 -16.10
C ASP A 131 -34.79 17.64 -17.17
N LEU A 132 -34.35 18.09 -18.35
CA LEU A 132 -33.81 17.22 -19.41
C LEU A 132 -32.46 16.61 -19.01
N LEU A 133 -31.69 17.28 -18.15
CA LEU A 133 -30.40 16.77 -17.67
C LEU A 133 -30.56 15.49 -16.85
N ASN A 134 -31.70 15.31 -16.16
CA ASN A 134 -32.01 14.06 -15.47
C ASN A 134 -32.11 12.87 -16.43
N PHE A 135 -32.39 13.10 -17.72
CA PHE A 135 -32.50 12.09 -18.78
C PHE A 135 -31.33 12.13 -19.76
N GLN A 136 -30.31 12.96 -19.52
CA GLN A 136 -29.17 13.16 -20.41
C GLN A 136 -28.51 11.84 -20.83
N LYS A 137 -28.29 10.92 -19.88
CA LYS A 137 -27.69 9.61 -20.18
C LYS A 137 -28.56 8.80 -21.14
N GLU A 138 -29.87 8.82 -20.97
CA GLU A 138 -30.78 8.07 -21.85
C GLU A 138 -30.76 8.64 -23.27
N ILE A 139 -30.78 9.96 -23.40
CA ILE A 139 -30.66 10.65 -24.69
C ILE A 139 -29.28 10.38 -25.31
N LYS A 140 -28.21 10.47 -24.52
CA LYS A 140 -26.81 10.31 -24.96
C LYS A 140 -26.44 8.88 -25.36
N PHE A 141 -26.91 7.88 -24.63
CA PHE A 141 -26.54 6.47 -24.85
C PHE A 141 -27.60 5.67 -25.60
N ARG A 142 -28.89 5.87 -25.30
CA ARG A 142 -30.02 5.08 -25.85
C ARG A 142 -30.75 5.75 -26.99
N ARG A 143 -30.55 7.06 -27.16
CA ARG A 143 -31.27 7.87 -28.15
C ARG A 143 -32.78 7.81 -27.94
N THR A 144 -33.18 7.74 -26.68
CA THR A 144 -34.58 7.78 -26.24
C THR A 144 -34.77 8.91 -25.24
N LEU A 145 -35.90 9.60 -25.33
CA LEU A 145 -36.34 10.64 -24.42
C LEU A 145 -37.60 10.13 -23.70
N SER A 146 -37.43 9.62 -22.49
CA SER A 146 -38.49 8.94 -21.73
C SER A 146 -39.14 9.88 -20.72
N LEU A 147 -40.22 10.58 -21.11
CA LEU A 147 -40.91 11.56 -20.25
C LEU A 147 -42.42 11.31 -20.15
N PRO A 148 -43.06 11.59 -18.99
CA PRO A 148 -44.49 11.39 -18.77
C PRO A 148 -45.30 12.62 -19.25
N LEU A 149 -45.12 13.02 -20.50
CA LEU A 149 -45.79 14.21 -21.06
C LEU A 149 -47.18 13.88 -21.61
N GLU A 150 -47.47 12.64 -22.00
CA GLU A 150 -48.71 12.27 -22.70
C GLU A 150 -48.95 13.20 -23.91
N ASN A 151 -50.02 14.02 -23.88
CA ASN A 151 -50.36 15.03 -24.89
C ASN A 151 -50.00 16.46 -24.45
N ASN A 152 -49.27 16.63 -23.35
CA ASN A 152 -48.96 17.92 -22.77
C ASN A 152 -47.80 18.60 -23.53
N SER A 153 -47.93 19.91 -23.73
CA SER A 153 -46.84 20.77 -24.20
C SER A 153 -46.38 21.67 -23.06
N LEU A 154 -45.08 21.72 -22.79
CA LEU A 154 -44.53 22.56 -21.74
C LEU A 154 -44.05 23.89 -22.34
N PRO A 155 -44.27 25.03 -21.64
CA PRO A 155 -43.71 26.31 -22.07
C PRO A 155 -42.19 26.29 -21.87
N TRP A 156 -41.45 26.77 -22.86
CA TRP A 156 -40.00 26.89 -22.80
C TRP A 156 -39.58 28.31 -22.41
N VAL A 157 -38.60 28.45 -21.52
CA VAL A 157 -37.81 29.69 -21.33
C VAL A 157 -36.38 29.29 -20.98
N ALA A 158 -35.40 29.94 -21.60
CA ALA A 158 -34.00 29.65 -21.37
C ALA A 158 -33.56 30.22 -20.00
N PRO A 159 -32.86 29.46 -19.13
CA PRO A 159 -32.34 29.96 -17.86
C PRO A 159 -31.51 31.25 -18.00
N GLU A 160 -30.76 31.37 -19.10
CA GLU A 160 -29.94 32.50 -19.46
C GLU A 160 -30.78 33.78 -19.67
N ASP A 161 -31.96 33.64 -20.27
CA ASP A 161 -32.89 34.77 -20.45
C ASP A 161 -33.47 35.24 -19.10
N ILE A 162 -33.69 34.30 -18.15
CA ILE A 162 -34.13 34.65 -16.79
C ILE A 162 -33.05 35.46 -16.09
N ALA A 163 -31.80 35.00 -16.17
CA ALA A 163 -30.63 35.67 -15.60
C ALA A 163 -30.43 37.07 -16.22
N GLU A 164 -30.50 37.18 -17.53
CA GLU A 164 -30.37 38.46 -18.25
C GLU A 164 -31.52 39.43 -17.88
N GLY A 165 -32.74 38.93 -17.73
CA GLY A 165 -33.89 39.71 -17.27
C GLY A 165 -33.70 40.29 -15.87
N ILE A 166 -33.17 39.49 -14.93
CA ILE A 166 -32.82 39.92 -13.58
C ILE A 166 -31.72 40.99 -13.63
N TYR A 167 -30.67 40.74 -14.40
CA TYR A 167 -29.56 41.67 -14.54
C TYR A 167 -30.02 43.03 -15.08
N LYS A 168 -30.80 43.05 -16.17
CA LYS A 168 -31.32 44.30 -16.75
C LYS A 168 -32.21 45.06 -15.78
N TRP A 169 -32.96 44.34 -14.95
CA TRP A 169 -33.77 44.95 -13.89
C TRP A 169 -32.90 45.56 -12.78
N LEU A 170 -31.89 44.82 -12.28
CA LEU A 170 -30.95 45.31 -11.28
C LEU A 170 -30.16 46.53 -11.77
N ALA A 171 -29.71 46.51 -13.02
CA ALA A 171 -29.02 47.63 -13.67
C ALA A 171 -29.94 48.83 -14.01
N GLY A 172 -31.24 48.75 -13.70
CA GLY A 172 -32.22 49.82 -13.97
C GLY A 172 -32.52 50.06 -15.45
N THR A 173 -31.99 49.21 -16.35
CA THR A 173 -32.15 49.30 -17.81
C THR A 173 -33.48 48.69 -18.28
N ASN A 174 -34.09 47.82 -17.48
CA ASN A 174 -35.44 47.32 -17.68
C ASN A 174 -36.37 47.73 -16.51
N ARG A 175 -37.36 48.59 -16.78
CA ARG A 175 -38.35 49.05 -15.80
C ARG A 175 -39.69 48.31 -15.89
N ALA A 176 -39.79 47.25 -16.70
CA ALA A 176 -41.00 46.45 -16.79
C ALA A 176 -41.27 45.76 -15.44
N LYS A 177 -42.55 45.69 -15.05
CA LYS A 177 -42.94 44.93 -13.84
C LYS A 177 -42.70 43.43 -14.08
N PRO A 178 -42.10 42.70 -13.13
CA PRO A 178 -41.90 41.27 -13.28
C PRO A 178 -43.27 40.57 -13.46
N PRO A 179 -43.39 39.66 -14.45
CA PRO A 179 -44.63 38.95 -14.70
C PRO A 179 -44.95 37.98 -13.55
N LYS A 180 -46.22 37.57 -13.45
CA LYS A 180 -46.64 36.59 -12.44
C LYS A 180 -46.04 35.20 -12.67
N VAL A 181 -45.96 34.78 -13.93
CA VAL A 181 -45.31 33.54 -14.38
C VAL A 181 -44.59 33.86 -15.68
N LEU A 182 -43.29 33.65 -15.70
CA LEU A 182 -42.42 33.85 -16.84
C LEU A 182 -42.51 32.64 -17.77
N THR A 183 -42.94 32.88 -19.01
CA THR A 183 -43.07 31.87 -20.06
C THR A 183 -42.43 32.39 -21.35
N GLY A 184 -41.67 31.58 -22.08
CA GLY A 184 -41.15 31.97 -23.39
C GLY A 184 -42.14 31.70 -24.52
N ARG A 185 -41.68 31.88 -25.76
CA ARG A 185 -42.55 31.95 -26.95
C ARG A 185 -42.99 30.60 -27.52
N SER A 186 -42.36 29.52 -27.10
CA SER A 186 -42.59 28.18 -27.64
C SER A 186 -43.21 27.27 -26.58
N GLN A 187 -44.17 26.45 -26.99
CA GLN A 187 -44.66 25.31 -26.23
C GLN A 187 -44.27 24.05 -26.99
N LEU A 188 -43.65 23.09 -26.31
CA LEU A 188 -43.06 21.92 -26.93
C LEU A 188 -43.64 20.66 -26.29
N GLY A 189 -44.25 19.79 -27.11
CA GLY A 189 -44.66 18.45 -26.69
C GLY A 189 -43.50 17.46 -26.70
N GLY A 190 -43.70 16.25 -26.17
CA GLY A 190 -42.63 15.24 -26.11
C GLY A 190 -42.05 14.85 -27.47
N ILE A 191 -42.91 14.77 -28.51
CA ILE A 191 -42.50 14.48 -29.88
C ILE A 191 -41.71 15.65 -30.47
N ASP A 192 -42.20 16.88 -30.29
CA ASP A 192 -41.55 18.09 -30.78
C ASP A 192 -40.16 18.27 -30.16
N LEU A 193 -40.02 17.97 -28.86
CA LEU A 193 -38.74 17.99 -28.14
C LEU A 193 -37.74 17.00 -28.75
N ALA A 194 -38.14 15.74 -28.95
CA ALA A 194 -37.28 14.73 -29.52
C ALA A 194 -36.88 15.06 -30.98
N GLN A 195 -37.79 15.64 -31.75
CA GLN A 195 -37.53 16.07 -33.13
C GLN A 195 -36.56 17.25 -33.19
N GLU A 196 -36.69 18.23 -32.30
CA GLU A 196 -35.77 19.37 -32.24
C GLU A 196 -34.35 18.91 -31.84
N ILE A 197 -34.24 18.04 -30.83
CA ILE A 197 -32.95 17.43 -30.43
C ILE A 197 -32.33 16.69 -31.62
N SER A 198 -33.13 15.90 -32.35
CA SER A 198 -32.65 15.17 -33.52
C SER A 198 -32.14 16.12 -34.62
N THR A 199 -32.87 17.20 -34.88
CA THR A 199 -32.51 18.20 -35.88
C THR A 199 -31.20 18.91 -35.52
N VAL A 200 -31.01 19.25 -34.23
CA VAL A 200 -29.77 19.88 -33.75
C VAL A 200 -28.60 18.91 -33.86
N LEU A 201 -28.76 17.63 -33.47
CA LEU A 201 -27.73 16.61 -33.64
C LEU A 201 -27.36 16.40 -35.12
N GLU A 202 -28.33 16.40 -36.04
CA GLU A 202 -28.07 16.27 -37.47
C GLU A 202 -27.26 17.43 -38.06
N ARG A 203 -27.50 18.66 -37.58
CA ARG A 203 -26.81 19.87 -38.06
C ARG A 203 -25.41 20.06 -37.45
N ASN A 204 -25.18 19.55 -36.24
CA ASN A 204 -23.99 19.86 -35.43
C ASN A 204 -23.04 18.66 -35.21
N LEU A 205 -23.19 17.58 -35.98
CA LEU A 205 -22.26 16.45 -36.00
C LEU A 205 -21.46 16.44 -37.32
N ASP A 206 -20.91 17.60 -37.69
CA ASP A 206 -20.02 17.82 -38.83
C ASP A 206 -18.54 17.89 -38.37
N GLY A 207 -17.60 17.22 -39.05
CA GLY A 207 -16.25 16.93 -38.56
C GLY A 207 -15.54 18.08 -37.82
N ILE A 208 -14.96 19.02 -38.57
CA ILE A 208 -14.16 20.11 -37.98
C ILE A 208 -15.00 21.04 -37.10
N GLY A 209 -16.27 21.27 -37.45
CA GLY A 209 -17.18 22.09 -36.65
C GLY A 209 -17.41 21.49 -35.26
N PHE A 210 -17.56 20.17 -35.17
CA PHE A 210 -17.72 19.44 -33.92
C PHE A 210 -16.44 19.49 -33.08
N ALA A 211 -15.27 19.25 -33.69
CA ALA A 211 -13.99 19.34 -32.99
C ALA A 211 -13.76 20.74 -32.39
N ARG A 212 -14.12 21.79 -33.12
CA ARG A 212 -14.02 23.18 -32.63
C ARG A 212 -14.98 23.49 -31.49
N ARG A 213 -16.16 22.87 -31.45
CA ARG A 213 -17.06 22.96 -30.29
C ARG A 213 -16.47 22.25 -29.07
N CYS A 214 -15.87 21.06 -29.25
CA CYS A 214 -15.19 20.36 -28.15
C CYS A 214 -14.03 21.19 -27.60
N PHE A 215 -13.19 21.75 -28.46
CA PHE A 215 -12.08 22.63 -28.06
C PHE A 215 -12.58 23.80 -27.20
N LYS A 216 -13.57 24.55 -27.69
CA LYS A 216 -14.16 25.68 -26.96
C LYS A 216 -14.84 25.30 -25.65
N ALA A 217 -15.30 24.07 -25.52
CA ALA A 217 -15.91 23.60 -24.27
C ALA A 217 -14.86 23.25 -23.20
N ILE A 218 -13.60 23.05 -23.61
CA ILE A 218 -12.46 22.81 -22.73
C ILE A 218 -11.76 24.14 -22.39
N ASP A 219 -11.70 25.07 -23.36
CA ASP A 219 -11.20 26.46 -23.21
C ASP A 219 -12.16 27.30 -22.35
N THR A 220 -12.12 27.11 -21.03
CA THR A 220 -12.98 27.79 -20.06
C THR A 220 -12.66 29.27 -19.91
N ASN A 221 -11.39 29.65 -20.04
CA ASN A 221 -10.92 31.02 -19.93
C ASN A 221 -11.04 31.82 -21.25
N ASN A 222 -11.44 31.15 -22.35
CA ASN A 222 -11.57 31.68 -23.71
C ASN A 222 -10.29 32.35 -24.22
N SER A 223 -9.13 31.83 -23.84
CA SER A 223 -7.83 32.34 -24.27
C SER A 223 -7.54 32.02 -25.74
N GLY A 224 -8.18 30.98 -26.28
CA GLY A 224 -7.95 30.49 -27.63
C GLY A 224 -6.97 29.31 -27.71
N ASP A 225 -6.31 28.97 -26.60
CA ASP A 225 -5.40 27.85 -26.42
C ASP A 225 -5.84 27.05 -25.18
N LEU A 226 -5.59 25.74 -25.12
CA LEU A 226 -5.92 24.94 -23.94
C LEU A 226 -4.71 24.87 -23.02
N ASP A 227 -4.81 25.48 -21.85
CA ASP A 227 -3.77 25.38 -20.85
C ASP A 227 -3.80 24.01 -20.13
N ARG A 228 -2.77 23.76 -19.30
CA ARG A 228 -2.65 22.50 -18.58
C ARG A 228 -3.84 22.25 -17.65
N ASP A 229 -4.30 23.27 -16.93
CA ASP A 229 -5.36 23.14 -15.93
C ASP A 229 -6.70 22.79 -16.60
N GLU A 230 -7.01 23.42 -17.73
CA GLU A 230 -8.19 23.15 -18.55
C GLU A 230 -8.19 21.73 -19.11
N MET A 231 -7.03 21.29 -19.63
CA MET A 231 -6.88 19.94 -20.15
C MET A 231 -6.92 18.87 -19.04
N PHE A 232 -6.35 19.15 -17.87
CA PHE A 232 -6.47 18.27 -16.71
C PHE A 232 -7.92 18.08 -16.30
N ALA A 233 -8.67 19.17 -16.15
CA ALA A 233 -10.07 19.11 -15.78
C ALA A 233 -10.90 18.28 -16.78
N TYR A 234 -10.62 18.41 -18.08
CA TYR A 234 -11.28 17.61 -19.12
C TYR A 234 -10.92 16.12 -19.05
N LEU A 235 -9.63 15.78 -18.92
CA LEU A 235 -9.16 14.38 -18.88
C LEU A 235 -9.56 13.67 -17.57
N GLU A 236 -9.62 14.39 -16.45
CA GLU A 236 -10.11 13.88 -15.18
C GLU A 236 -11.58 13.47 -15.26
N GLN A 237 -12.43 14.23 -15.97
CA GLN A 237 -13.82 13.86 -16.22
C GLN A 237 -13.97 12.54 -17.01
N LEU A 238 -12.94 12.17 -17.76
CA LEU A 238 -12.84 10.90 -18.49
C LEU A 238 -12.19 9.78 -17.66
N ALA A 239 -11.91 10.05 -16.38
CA ALA A 239 -11.29 9.16 -15.39
C ALA A 239 -9.82 8.79 -15.67
N TYR A 240 -9.04 9.71 -16.26
CA TYR A 240 -7.58 9.61 -16.33
C TYR A 240 -6.95 10.12 -15.02
N SER A 241 -5.84 9.52 -14.59
CA SER A 241 -5.06 10.06 -13.45
C SER A 241 -4.21 11.25 -13.88
N GLN A 242 -3.77 12.06 -12.90
CA GLN A 242 -2.94 13.25 -13.14
C GLN A 242 -1.71 12.93 -14.01
N GLU A 243 -0.95 11.89 -13.68
CA GLU A 243 0.22 11.43 -14.44
C GLU A 243 -0.11 11.05 -15.90
N GLU A 244 -1.28 10.43 -16.14
CA GLU A 244 -1.70 10.02 -17.48
C GLU A 244 -2.16 11.21 -18.32
N ALA A 245 -2.77 12.20 -17.65
CA ALA A 245 -3.14 13.45 -18.27
C ALA A 245 -1.91 14.31 -18.60
N GLU A 246 -0.90 14.34 -17.73
CA GLU A 246 0.39 15.02 -17.96
C GLU A 246 1.04 14.48 -19.24
N GLU A 247 1.16 13.16 -19.34
CA GLU A 247 1.74 12.50 -20.52
C GLU A 247 0.95 12.80 -21.80
N LEU A 248 -0.38 12.83 -21.73
CA LEU A 248 -1.26 13.15 -22.85
C LEU A 248 -1.11 14.60 -23.32
N ILE A 249 -1.00 15.53 -22.37
CA ILE A 249 -0.83 16.95 -22.62
C ILE A 249 0.55 17.18 -23.26
N GLU A 250 1.62 16.60 -22.71
CA GLU A 250 2.97 16.69 -23.28
C GLU A 250 3.08 16.07 -24.68
N GLN A 251 2.32 15.00 -24.97
CA GLN A 251 2.27 14.40 -26.31
C GLN A 251 1.52 15.26 -27.33
N ALA A 252 0.59 16.09 -26.87
CA ALA A 252 -0.23 16.95 -27.72
C ALA A 252 0.42 18.31 -27.98
N ASP A 253 1.08 18.90 -26.96
CA ASP A 253 1.91 20.11 -27.06
C ASP A 253 3.17 19.81 -27.88
N THR A 254 3.03 19.87 -29.20
CA THR A 254 4.08 19.45 -30.15
C THR A 254 5.16 20.52 -30.26
N ASN A 255 4.79 21.77 -30.05
CA ASN A 255 5.68 22.92 -30.14
C ASN A 255 6.38 23.25 -28.80
N GLN A 256 5.98 22.62 -27.70
CA GLN A 256 6.47 22.76 -26.33
C GLN A 256 6.31 24.18 -25.75
N ASP A 257 5.24 24.88 -26.13
CA ASP A 257 4.93 26.22 -25.64
C ASP A 257 4.17 26.23 -24.29
N GLY A 258 3.76 25.04 -23.81
CA GLY A 258 3.08 24.84 -22.55
C GLY A 258 1.56 24.89 -22.64
N SER A 259 0.99 25.02 -23.84
CA SER A 259 -0.45 25.00 -24.15
C SER A 259 -0.75 24.10 -25.36
N ILE A 260 -2.02 23.81 -25.61
CA ILE A 260 -2.45 23.05 -26.80
C ILE A 260 -3.32 23.94 -27.68
N ASP A 261 -2.82 24.29 -28.86
CA ASP A 261 -3.61 25.05 -29.83
C ASP A 261 -4.66 24.18 -30.55
N PHE A 262 -5.55 24.80 -31.33
CA PHE A 262 -6.60 24.05 -32.04
C PHE A 262 -6.05 23.01 -33.04
N ASP A 263 -4.95 23.33 -33.73
CA ASP A 263 -4.34 22.44 -34.72
C ASP A 263 -3.65 21.24 -34.04
N GLU A 264 -3.03 21.45 -32.89
CA GLU A 264 -2.49 20.41 -32.00
C GLU A 264 -3.59 19.54 -31.38
N PHE A 265 -4.70 20.13 -30.95
CA PHE A 265 -5.85 19.40 -30.42
C PHE A 265 -6.46 18.44 -31.44
N VAL A 266 -6.48 18.84 -32.72
CA VAL A 266 -6.99 17.99 -33.81
C VAL A 266 -5.90 17.14 -34.47
N ALA A 267 -4.64 17.31 -34.06
CA ALA A 267 -3.52 16.51 -34.56
C ALA A 267 -3.76 15.03 -34.21
N GLY A 268 -3.89 14.20 -35.26
CA GLY A 268 -4.14 12.76 -35.11
C GLY A 268 -5.62 12.34 -35.13
N LEU A 269 -6.59 13.25 -35.27
CA LEU A 269 -8.01 12.87 -35.45
C LEU A 269 -8.31 12.21 -36.83
N GLY A 270 -7.39 12.36 -37.79
CA GLY A 270 -7.43 11.72 -39.10
C GLY A 270 -8.62 12.14 -39.99
N ARG A 271 -8.69 11.61 -41.22
CA ARG A 271 -9.84 11.81 -42.13
C ARG A 271 -11.12 11.07 -41.69
N HIS A 272 -11.08 10.39 -40.53
CA HIS A 272 -12.11 9.46 -40.08
C HIS A 272 -13.06 10.04 -39.02
N LEU A 273 -12.82 11.27 -38.54
CA LEU A 273 -13.78 11.94 -37.66
C LEU A 273 -15.18 11.99 -38.29
N ASP A 274 -15.28 12.41 -39.56
CA ASP A 274 -16.54 12.41 -40.29
C ASP A 274 -17.16 11.00 -40.40
N LYS A 275 -16.34 9.96 -40.50
CA LYS A 275 -16.79 8.57 -40.58
C LYS A 275 -17.37 8.09 -39.25
N ILE A 276 -16.70 8.38 -38.13
CA ILE A 276 -17.20 8.06 -36.80
C ILE A 276 -18.50 8.83 -36.52
N LEU A 277 -18.55 10.12 -36.84
CA LEU A 277 -19.74 10.95 -36.65
C LEU A 277 -20.90 10.54 -37.57
N ALA A 278 -20.62 9.92 -38.72
CA ALA A 278 -21.64 9.35 -39.60
C ALA A 278 -22.29 8.09 -39.01
N ASP A 279 -21.55 7.27 -38.27
CA ASP A 279 -22.04 6.03 -37.66
C ASP A 279 -22.86 6.27 -36.38
N LEU A 280 -22.88 7.49 -35.85
CA LEU A 280 -23.66 7.82 -34.66
C LEU A 280 -25.16 7.95 -34.99
N PRO A 281 -26.04 7.35 -34.18
CA PRO A 281 -27.47 7.60 -34.36
C PRO A 281 -27.78 9.07 -34.03
N ARG A 282 -28.50 9.73 -34.94
CA ARG A 282 -28.86 11.16 -34.84
C ARG A 282 -30.31 11.38 -34.43
N GLN A 283 -31.14 10.36 -34.62
CA GLN A 283 -32.56 10.38 -34.31
C GLN A 283 -32.78 10.02 -32.84
N VAL A 284 -33.52 10.86 -32.12
CA VAL A 284 -33.97 10.63 -30.75
C VAL A 284 -35.44 10.28 -30.76
N GLN A 285 -35.80 9.17 -30.13
CA GLN A 285 -37.18 8.71 -30.04
C GLN A 285 -37.83 9.22 -28.75
N TYR A 286 -39.01 9.82 -28.86
CA TYR A 286 -39.83 10.12 -27.70
C TYR A 286 -40.57 8.85 -27.24
N VAL A 287 -40.46 8.53 -25.94
CA VAL A 287 -41.19 7.44 -25.31
C VAL A 287 -42.02 8.01 -24.16
N ASN A 288 -43.35 7.98 -24.31
CA ASN A 288 -44.22 8.32 -23.21
C ASN A 288 -44.24 7.18 -22.18
N VAL A 289 -43.78 7.47 -20.96
CA VAL A 289 -43.67 6.49 -19.87
C VAL A 289 -44.63 6.83 -18.73
N PRO A 290 -45.19 5.82 -18.03
CA PRO A 290 -46.02 6.08 -16.86
C PRO A 290 -45.26 6.83 -15.76
N PRO A 291 -45.92 7.72 -14.98
CA PRO A 291 -45.30 8.43 -13.85
C PRO A 291 -44.60 7.51 -12.84
N SER A 292 -45.12 6.30 -12.63
CA SER A 292 -44.52 5.29 -11.76
C SER A 292 -43.13 4.82 -12.24
N THR A 293 -42.92 4.73 -13.54
CA THR A 293 -41.64 4.30 -14.14
C THR A 293 -40.57 5.36 -13.93
N VAL A 294 -40.94 6.63 -14.12
CA VAL A 294 -40.04 7.77 -13.90
C VAL A 294 -39.71 7.94 -12.43
N LEU A 295 -40.69 7.70 -11.55
CA LEU A 295 -40.49 7.69 -10.10
C LEU A 295 -39.40 6.70 -9.70
N TYR A 296 -39.48 5.46 -10.20
CA TYR A 296 -38.47 4.45 -9.94
C TYR A 296 -37.09 4.84 -10.50
N ASP A 297 -37.01 5.26 -11.76
CA ASP A 297 -35.74 5.59 -12.41
C ASP A 297 -35.00 6.74 -11.72
N LEU A 298 -35.69 7.85 -11.44
CA LEU A 298 -35.07 9.01 -10.78
C LEU A 298 -34.68 8.73 -9.32
N GLN A 299 -35.43 7.90 -8.61
CA GLN A 299 -35.03 7.43 -7.27
C GLN A 299 -33.75 6.61 -7.30
N THR A 300 -33.59 5.70 -8.27
CA THR A 300 -32.34 4.94 -8.42
C THR A 300 -31.14 5.81 -8.77
N ARG A 301 -31.38 7.00 -9.32
CA ARG A 301 -30.37 8.03 -9.60
C ARG A 301 -30.09 8.96 -8.41
N GLY A 302 -30.69 8.68 -7.24
CA GLY A 302 -30.41 9.38 -5.98
C GLY A 302 -31.31 10.57 -5.67
N LEU A 303 -32.37 10.83 -6.45
CA LEU A 303 -33.37 11.82 -6.07
C LEU A 303 -34.32 11.26 -5.01
N ASP A 304 -34.65 12.07 -4.00
CA ASP A 304 -35.62 11.66 -2.98
C ASP A 304 -37.03 11.54 -3.58
N GLU A 305 -37.84 10.63 -3.02
CA GLU A 305 -39.18 10.34 -3.51
C GLU A 305 -40.08 11.58 -3.58
N GLN A 306 -39.98 12.46 -2.58
CA GLN A 306 -40.87 13.61 -2.46
C GLN A 306 -40.57 14.64 -3.55
N SER A 307 -39.30 14.85 -3.88
CA SER A 307 -38.85 15.65 -5.01
C SER A 307 -39.35 15.10 -6.35
N VAL A 308 -39.23 13.78 -6.57
CA VAL A 308 -39.70 13.17 -7.83
C VAL A 308 -41.21 13.28 -7.98
N ARG A 309 -41.98 13.05 -6.90
CA ARG A 309 -43.44 13.25 -6.90
C ARG A 309 -43.84 14.70 -7.18
N ALA A 310 -43.12 15.65 -6.61
CA ALA A 310 -43.38 17.06 -6.83
C ALA A 310 -43.05 17.48 -8.28
N TRP A 311 -41.98 16.92 -8.87
CA TRP A 311 -41.67 17.09 -10.28
C TRP A 311 -42.74 16.48 -11.21
N LEU A 312 -43.22 15.28 -10.92
CA LEU A 312 -44.34 14.68 -11.67
C LEU A 312 -45.62 15.50 -11.55
N ALA A 313 -45.92 16.02 -10.36
CA ALA A 313 -47.05 16.90 -10.15
C ALA A 313 -46.92 18.20 -10.98
N LEU A 314 -45.71 18.77 -11.09
CA LEU A 314 -45.43 19.93 -11.93
C LEU A 314 -45.75 19.63 -13.40
N ILE A 315 -45.28 18.51 -13.96
CA ILE A 315 -45.55 18.14 -15.37
C ILE A 315 -47.05 17.96 -15.63
N HIS A 316 -47.76 17.25 -14.75
CA HIS A 316 -49.20 17.04 -14.89
C HIS A 316 -50.02 18.32 -14.72
N SER A 317 -49.49 19.31 -14.01
CA SER A 317 -50.18 20.58 -13.73
C SER A 317 -50.40 21.45 -14.98
N TYR A 318 -49.72 21.15 -16.08
CA TYR A 318 -49.85 21.83 -17.37
C TYR A 318 -50.77 21.08 -18.36
N HIS A 319 -51.55 20.10 -17.90
CA HIS A 319 -52.44 19.33 -18.75
C HIS A 319 -53.48 20.23 -19.45
N ASN A 320 -53.48 20.24 -20.79
CA ASN A 320 -54.36 21.07 -21.65
C ASN A 320 -54.31 22.60 -21.34
N ALA A 321 -53.25 23.11 -20.71
CA ALA A 321 -53.14 24.53 -20.39
C ALA A 321 -52.61 25.34 -21.60
N GLU A 322 -53.48 26.04 -22.32
CA GLU A 322 -53.05 27.09 -23.26
C GLU A 322 -52.52 28.30 -22.48
N LEU A 323 -51.20 28.33 -22.24
CA LEU A 323 -50.55 29.52 -21.70
C LEU A 323 -50.32 30.54 -22.81
N ALA A 324 -51.24 31.50 -22.93
CA ALA A 324 -51.04 32.67 -23.75
C ALA A 324 -49.79 33.44 -23.26
N ILE A 325 -48.86 33.72 -24.18
CA ILE A 325 -47.66 34.51 -23.89
C ILE A 325 -48.11 35.92 -23.53
N ASP A 326 -48.03 36.28 -22.25
CA ASP A 326 -48.36 37.63 -21.80
C ASP A 326 -47.35 38.63 -22.37
N LYS A 327 -47.85 39.76 -22.87
CA LYS A 327 -47.04 40.88 -23.35
C LYS A 327 -46.05 41.35 -22.28
N SER A 328 -46.42 41.25 -21.00
CA SER A 328 -45.54 41.54 -19.86
C SER A 328 -44.29 40.64 -19.82
N CYS A 329 -44.38 39.37 -20.22
CA CYS A 329 -43.23 38.46 -20.28
C CYS A 329 -42.26 38.88 -21.39
N THR A 330 -42.78 39.27 -22.55
CA THR A 330 -41.94 39.75 -23.66
C THR A 330 -41.28 41.09 -23.39
N GLU A 331 -41.94 41.99 -22.65
CA GLU A 331 -41.36 43.26 -22.22
C GLU A 331 -40.29 43.05 -21.13
N TRP A 332 -40.44 42.03 -20.28
CA TRP A 332 -39.49 41.72 -19.22
C TRP A 332 -38.24 40.97 -19.71
N LEU A 333 -38.38 39.98 -20.61
CA LEU A 333 -37.24 39.25 -21.19
C LEU A 333 -36.50 40.04 -22.29
N GLY A 334 -37.17 40.97 -22.98
CA GLY A 334 -36.61 41.73 -24.09
C GLY A 334 -37.01 41.19 -25.49
N ARG A 335 -36.35 41.69 -26.56
CA ARG A 335 -36.81 41.53 -27.96
C ARG A 335 -36.86 40.09 -28.51
N GLY A 336 -36.24 39.09 -27.86
CA GLY A 336 -36.46 37.68 -28.20
C GLY A 336 -35.74 36.73 -27.26
N SER A 337 -36.49 36.04 -26.40
CA SER A 337 -36.01 34.88 -25.64
C SER A 337 -35.33 33.88 -26.58
N THR A 338 -34.24 33.27 -26.10
CA THR A 338 -33.45 32.28 -26.84
C THR A 338 -34.33 31.12 -27.27
N SER A 339 -34.33 30.82 -28.57
CA SER A 339 -35.11 29.69 -29.09
C SER A 339 -34.57 28.37 -28.55
N PHE A 340 -35.44 27.37 -28.33
CA PHE A 340 -35.03 26.07 -27.81
C PHE A 340 -33.96 25.40 -28.70
N GLY A 341 -34.07 25.51 -30.02
CA GLY A 341 -33.05 25.00 -30.95
C GLY A 341 -31.69 25.67 -30.78
N SER A 342 -31.64 27.01 -30.71
CA SER A 342 -30.38 27.75 -30.46
C SER A 342 -29.77 27.41 -29.10
N TRP A 343 -30.62 27.19 -28.10
CA TRP A 343 -30.19 26.78 -26.78
C TRP A 343 -29.59 25.36 -26.81
N LEU A 344 -30.23 24.41 -27.51
CA LEU A 344 -29.73 23.05 -27.70
C LEU A 344 -28.39 23.01 -28.46
N GLU A 345 -28.19 23.91 -29.43
CA GLU A 345 -26.92 24.04 -30.17
C GLU A 345 -25.75 24.33 -29.23
N ASN A 346 -25.94 25.22 -28.26
CA ASN A 346 -24.93 25.53 -27.25
C ASN A 346 -24.64 24.37 -26.29
N HIS A 347 -25.56 23.39 -26.18
CA HIS A 347 -25.46 22.26 -25.27
C HIS A 347 -25.33 20.92 -25.99
N VAL A 348 -25.06 20.92 -27.30
CA VAL A 348 -25.10 19.70 -28.12
C VAL A 348 -24.14 18.62 -27.63
N LEU A 349 -22.98 19.00 -27.09
CA LEU A 349 -21.97 18.07 -26.56
C LEU A 349 -22.49 17.23 -25.39
N ASN A 350 -23.47 17.73 -24.63
CA ASN A 350 -24.09 17.00 -23.53
C ASN A 350 -24.86 15.76 -24.00
N PHE A 351 -25.24 15.71 -25.27
CA PHE A 351 -26.03 14.65 -25.87
C PHE A 351 -25.22 13.74 -26.81
N VAL A 352 -23.93 14.01 -26.99
CA VAL A 352 -23.05 13.26 -27.89
C VAL A 352 -22.06 12.43 -27.09
N ASN A 353 -21.77 11.23 -27.57
CA ASN A 353 -20.85 10.28 -26.94
C ASN A 353 -19.61 10.08 -27.81
N VAL A 354 -18.91 11.18 -27.99
CA VAL A 354 -17.64 11.23 -28.71
C VAL A 354 -16.74 12.10 -27.88
N TYR A 355 -15.58 11.56 -27.53
CA TYR A 355 -14.55 12.28 -26.80
C TYR A 355 -13.29 12.29 -27.65
N ILE A 356 -12.68 13.46 -27.77
CA ILE A 356 -11.42 13.65 -28.47
C ILE A 356 -10.31 13.52 -27.42
N LEU A 357 -9.38 12.60 -27.64
CA LEU A 357 -8.16 12.49 -26.86
C LEU A 357 -7.05 13.11 -27.70
N PRO A 358 -6.50 14.27 -27.30
CA PRO A 358 -5.41 14.92 -28.02
C PRO A 358 -4.27 13.92 -28.28
N SER A 359 -3.67 13.98 -29.46
CA SER A 359 -2.61 13.08 -29.97
C SER A 359 -2.91 11.56 -30.00
N ARG A 360 -4.01 11.08 -29.39
CA ARG A 360 -4.34 9.65 -29.26
C ARG A 360 -5.59 9.18 -30.01
N GLY A 361 -6.44 10.09 -30.48
CA GLY A 361 -7.55 9.79 -31.40
C GLY A 361 -8.94 9.99 -30.81
N ILE A 362 -9.90 9.15 -31.21
CA ILE A 362 -11.34 9.35 -30.93
C ILE A 362 -11.89 8.18 -30.12
N LEU A 363 -12.54 8.50 -29.00
CA LEU A 363 -13.20 7.56 -28.11
C LEU A 363 -14.72 7.67 -28.25
N THR A 364 -15.41 6.54 -28.41
CA THR A 364 -16.87 6.45 -28.36
C THR A 364 -17.30 5.38 -27.37
N ILE A 365 -18.38 5.64 -26.64
CA ILE A 365 -18.99 4.66 -25.73
C ILE A 365 -20.40 4.35 -26.24
N SER A 366 -20.88 3.13 -26.06
CA SER A 366 -22.25 2.75 -26.42
C SER A 366 -22.76 1.65 -25.51
N GLU A 367 -24.09 1.49 -25.40
CA GLU A 367 -24.65 0.32 -24.75
C GLU A 367 -24.43 -0.92 -25.62
N GLY A 368 -24.18 -2.06 -24.98
CA GLY A 368 -24.02 -3.34 -25.62
C GLY A 368 -24.33 -4.48 -24.66
N THR A 369 -23.92 -5.68 -25.03
CA THR A 369 -24.06 -6.86 -24.17
C THR A 369 -22.77 -7.66 -24.15
N LEU A 370 -22.39 -8.14 -22.97
CA LEU A 370 -21.29 -9.09 -22.79
C LEU A 370 -21.85 -10.36 -22.16
N ALA A 371 -21.73 -11.49 -22.86
CA ALA A 371 -22.27 -12.78 -22.43
C ALA A 371 -23.77 -12.72 -22.00
N GLY A 372 -24.59 -11.95 -22.73
CA GLY A 372 -26.02 -11.79 -22.45
C GLY A 372 -26.38 -10.82 -21.32
N LYS A 373 -25.39 -10.21 -20.65
CA LYS A 373 -25.61 -9.16 -19.64
C LYS A 373 -25.47 -7.76 -20.25
N PRO A 374 -26.22 -6.75 -19.76
CA PRO A 374 -26.01 -5.35 -20.13
C PRO A 374 -24.57 -4.91 -19.88
N ALA A 375 -23.98 -4.22 -20.85
CA ALA A 375 -22.59 -3.80 -20.85
C ALA A 375 -22.42 -2.43 -21.52
N LEU A 376 -21.29 -1.79 -21.25
CA LEU A 376 -20.79 -0.64 -22.01
C LEU A 376 -19.69 -1.10 -22.94
N THR A 377 -19.83 -0.73 -24.22
CA THR A 377 -18.83 -0.94 -25.25
C THR A 377 -18.08 0.36 -25.49
N THR A 378 -16.79 0.36 -25.22
CA THR A 378 -15.86 1.44 -25.52
C THR A 378 -15.14 1.11 -26.82
N ARG A 379 -15.13 2.03 -27.77
CA ARG A 379 -14.34 1.94 -29.01
C ARG A 379 -13.39 3.12 -29.07
N MET A 380 -12.11 2.83 -29.29
CA MET A 380 -11.07 3.83 -29.44
C MET A 380 -10.43 3.67 -30.82
N LEU A 381 -10.60 4.67 -31.68
CA LEU A 381 -9.89 4.77 -32.95
C LEU A 381 -8.63 5.59 -32.72
N GLN A 382 -7.48 4.98 -32.96
CA GLN A 382 -6.19 5.68 -32.88
C GLN A 382 -5.88 6.43 -34.17
N SER A 383 -4.92 7.35 -34.10
CA SER A 383 -4.45 8.19 -35.21
C SER A 383 -3.90 7.40 -36.40
N ASP A 384 -3.55 6.13 -36.21
CA ASP A 384 -3.03 5.21 -37.24
C ASP A 384 -4.08 4.21 -37.78
N ASP A 385 -5.36 4.53 -37.65
CA ASP A 385 -6.53 3.74 -38.11
C ASP A 385 -6.76 2.41 -37.38
N ARG A 386 -6.03 2.15 -36.29
CA ARG A 386 -6.27 0.97 -35.45
C ARG A 386 -7.46 1.17 -34.52
N LEU A 387 -8.32 0.15 -34.44
CA LEU A 387 -9.53 0.16 -33.62
C LEU A 387 -9.40 -0.82 -32.45
N LEU A 388 -9.39 -0.27 -31.23
CA LEU A 388 -9.43 -1.01 -29.98
C LEU A 388 -10.86 -1.03 -29.45
N VAL A 389 -11.36 -2.21 -29.09
CA VAL A 389 -12.71 -2.38 -28.56
C VAL A 389 -12.64 -3.02 -27.18
N GLY A 390 -13.20 -2.32 -26.20
CA GLY A 390 -13.39 -2.78 -24.84
C GLY A 390 -14.88 -2.98 -24.54
N VAL A 391 -15.24 -4.06 -23.88
CA VAL A 391 -16.61 -4.30 -23.41
C VAL A 391 -16.55 -4.61 -21.92
N ARG A 392 -17.31 -3.86 -21.12
CA ARG A 392 -17.40 -4.08 -19.67
C ARG A 392 -18.85 -4.21 -19.21
N THR A 393 -19.15 -5.17 -18.35
CA THR A 393 -20.48 -5.27 -17.73
C THR A 393 -20.75 -4.08 -16.82
N LEU A 394 -22.03 -3.73 -16.62
CA LEU A 394 -22.41 -2.59 -15.76
C LEU A 394 -22.01 -2.78 -14.28
N ASP A 395 -21.88 -4.01 -13.82
CA ASP A 395 -21.37 -4.37 -12.47
C ASP A 395 -19.83 -4.36 -12.40
N ASN A 396 -19.13 -4.04 -13.49
CA ASN A 396 -17.67 -4.04 -13.63
C ASN A 396 -16.98 -5.38 -13.31
N ARG A 397 -17.74 -6.49 -13.28
CA ARG A 397 -17.23 -7.84 -12.95
C ARG A 397 -16.68 -8.60 -14.15
N SER A 398 -16.96 -8.15 -15.37
CA SER A 398 -16.43 -8.79 -16.57
C SER A 398 -15.98 -7.74 -17.56
N VAL A 399 -14.73 -7.85 -17.98
CA VAL A 399 -14.10 -6.94 -18.94
C VAL A 399 -13.43 -7.76 -20.02
N GLU A 400 -13.64 -7.37 -21.28
CA GLU A 400 -12.95 -7.91 -22.44
C GLU A 400 -12.39 -6.76 -23.28
N TRP A 401 -11.13 -6.87 -23.70
CA TRP A 401 -10.49 -5.95 -24.62
C TRP A 401 -9.84 -6.71 -25.78
N LYS A 402 -9.97 -6.15 -26.99
CA LYS A 402 -9.37 -6.70 -28.22
C LYS A 402 -9.17 -5.64 -29.30
N TRP A 403 -8.18 -5.84 -30.15
CA TRP A 403 -8.02 -5.12 -31.41
C TRP A 403 -8.89 -5.78 -32.50
N GLU A 404 -9.66 -5.01 -33.28
CA GLU A 404 -10.53 -5.56 -34.35
C GLU A 404 -9.78 -5.81 -35.67
N ASN A 405 -8.76 -5.01 -36.00
CA ASN A 405 -8.10 -5.01 -37.33
C ASN A 405 -6.65 -5.56 -37.32
N ARG A 406 -6.24 -6.35 -36.31
CA ARG A 406 -4.87 -6.90 -36.20
C ARG A 406 -4.83 -8.38 -36.62
N ASP A 407 -3.80 -8.79 -37.35
CA ASP A 407 -3.57 -10.20 -37.71
C ASP A 407 -3.29 -11.04 -36.45
N THR A 408 -4.21 -11.97 -36.13
CA THR A 408 -4.26 -12.74 -34.87
C THR A 408 -3.62 -14.13 -34.97
N ASN A 409 -2.87 -14.40 -36.03
CA ASN A 409 -2.04 -15.60 -36.11
C ASN A 409 -0.89 -15.53 -35.08
N ASP A 410 -0.59 -16.68 -34.44
CA ASP A 410 0.47 -16.89 -33.43
C ASP A 410 0.32 -16.11 -32.10
N ILE A 411 -0.86 -16.20 -31.45
CA ILE A 411 -1.12 -15.58 -30.13
C ILE A 411 -0.81 -16.57 -28.99
N GLU A 412 -0.01 -16.11 -28.01
CA GLU A 412 0.14 -16.78 -26.72
C GLU A 412 -1.00 -16.42 -25.78
N LEU A 413 -1.58 -17.44 -25.13
CA LEU A 413 -2.59 -17.28 -24.09
C LEU A 413 -1.99 -17.55 -22.73
N VAL A 414 -2.02 -16.55 -21.85
CA VAL A 414 -1.60 -16.69 -20.46
C VAL A 414 -2.83 -16.57 -19.57
N LYS A 415 -3.11 -17.62 -18.80
CA LYS A 415 -4.31 -17.74 -17.98
C LYS A 415 -3.93 -17.87 -16.51
N TYR A 416 -4.77 -17.29 -15.66
CA TYR A 416 -4.74 -17.45 -14.22
C TYR A 416 -6.15 -17.67 -13.70
N GLU A 417 -6.33 -18.67 -12.84
CA GLU A 417 -7.57 -18.91 -12.11
C GLU A 417 -7.44 -18.30 -10.72
N THR A 418 -8.42 -17.50 -10.32
CA THR A 418 -8.44 -16.88 -9.00
C THR A 418 -8.99 -17.85 -7.97
N ASP A 419 -8.56 -17.71 -6.72
CA ASP A 419 -9.00 -18.55 -5.59
C ASP A 419 -10.53 -18.57 -5.38
N ARG A 420 -11.23 -17.55 -5.91
CA ARG A 420 -12.69 -17.39 -5.84
C ARG A 420 -13.42 -17.89 -7.11
N GLY A 421 -12.73 -18.64 -7.98
CA GLY A 421 -13.32 -19.26 -9.18
C GLY A 421 -13.50 -18.32 -10.38
N GLY A 422 -12.86 -17.16 -10.40
CA GLY A 422 -12.81 -16.26 -11.56
C GLY A 422 -11.61 -16.56 -12.47
N GLN A 423 -11.67 -16.12 -13.73
CA GLN A 423 -10.58 -16.31 -14.68
C GLN A 423 -10.01 -14.98 -15.18
N ARG A 424 -8.69 -14.90 -15.26
CA ARG A 424 -7.95 -13.82 -15.93
C ARG A 424 -7.19 -14.41 -17.11
N THR A 425 -7.37 -13.85 -18.30
CA THR A 425 -6.71 -14.30 -19.53
C THR A 425 -6.11 -13.11 -20.24
N LEU A 426 -4.79 -13.15 -20.47
CA LEU A 426 -4.06 -12.19 -21.28
C LEU A 426 -3.62 -12.86 -22.60
N ARG A 427 -3.63 -12.09 -23.68
CA ARG A 427 -3.28 -12.53 -25.03
C ARG A 427 -2.07 -11.75 -25.50
N PHE A 428 -0.95 -12.42 -25.75
CA PHE A 428 0.30 -11.80 -26.17
C PHE A 428 0.69 -12.17 -27.60
N LYS A 429 1.29 -11.23 -28.32
CA LYS A 429 1.96 -11.44 -29.61
C LYS A 429 3.27 -10.66 -29.61
N ASP A 430 4.39 -11.33 -29.83
CA ASP A 430 5.74 -10.74 -29.74
C ASP A 430 5.95 -9.97 -28.42
N ASP A 431 5.54 -10.59 -27.31
CA ASP A 431 5.53 -10.04 -25.95
C ASP A 431 4.64 -8.79 -25.74
N GLN A 432 3.94 -8.29 -26.75
CA GLN A 432 2.97 -7.20 -26.61
C GLN A 432 1.58 -7.73 -26.24
N LEU A 433 0.89 -7.04 -25.33
CA LEU A 433 -0.47 -7.39 -24.95
C LEU A 433 -1.47 -6.96 -26.05
N VAL A 434 -2.12 -7.93 -26.69
CA VAL A 434 -3.05 -7.72 -27.82
C VAL A 434 -4.52 -7.95 -27.47
N GLY A 435 -4.78 -8.45 -26.26
CA GLY A 435 -6.14 -8.53 -25.73
C GLY A 435 -6.17 -9.13 -24.33
N MET A 436 -7.29 -8.94 -23.64
CA MET A 436 -7.51 -9.53 -22.33
C MET A 436 -8.96 -9.88 -22.07
N SER A 437 -9.19 -10.80 -21.15
CA SER A 437 -10.49 -11.14 -20.59
C SER A 437 -10.34 -11.35 -19.09
N VAL A 438 -11.09 -10.59 -18.29
CA VAL A 438 -10.93 -10.55 -16.84
C VAL A 438 -12.29 -10.70 -16.18
N GLN A 439 -12.39 -11.63 -15.23
CA GLN A 439 -13.53 -11.78 -14.34
C GLN A 439 -13.16 -11.38 -12.91
N GLY A 440 -14.00 -10.55 -12.29
CA GLY A 440 -13.77 -10.01 -10.95
C GLY A 440 -12.84 -8.78 -10.93
N THR A 441 -12.45 -8.37 -9.73
CA THR A 441 -11.53 -7.24 -9.51
C THR A 441 -10.07 -7.66 -9.77
N TRP A 442 -9.32 -6.78 -10.44
CA TRP A 442 -7.90 -7.00 -10.73
C TRP A 442 -7.13 -5.69 -10.66
N LEU A 443 -6.11 -5.64 -9.78
CA LEU A 443 -5.26 -4.48 -9.55
C LEU A 443 -4.37 -4.18 -10.76
N GLY A 444 -3.77 -5.22 -11.37
CA GLY A 444 -3.00 -5.08 -12.61
C GLY A 444 -3.79 -4.65 -13.84
N ARG A 445 -5.10 -4.38 -13.73
CA ARG A 445 -5.96 -3.95 -14.85
C ARG A 445 -5.53 -2.60 -15.44
N LYS A 446 -5.14 -1.63 -14.60
CA LYS A 446 -4.69 -0.31 -15.08
C LYS A 446 -3.44 -0.47 -15.95
N LEU A 447 -2.45 -1.20 -15.44
CA LEU A 447 -1.22 -1.53 -16.17
C LEU A 447 -1.52 -2.30 -17.47
N ALA A 448 -2.37 -3.32 -17.43
CA ALA A 448 -2.75 -4.07 -18.62
C ALA A 448 -3.47 -3.21 -19.67
N ASN A 449 -4.32 -2.27 -19.25
CA ASN A 449 -4.93 -1.30 -20.15
C ASN A 449 -3.86 -0.43 -20.81
N ASN A 450 -2.93 0.12 -20.02
CA ASN A 450 -1.86 0.98 -20.52
C ASN A 450 -0.91 0.24 -21.47
N LEU A 451 -0.54 -1.01 -21.17
CA LEU A 451 0.23 -1.86 -22.07
C LEU A 451 -0.49 -2.11 -23.40
N MET A 452 -1.81 -2.33 -23.38
CA MET A 452 -2.59 -2.44 -24.62
C MET A 452 -2.68 -1.12 -25.38
N PHE A 453 -2.85 0.01 -24.69
CA PHE A 453 -2.97 1.32 -25.31
C PHE A 453 -1.66 1.78 -25.96
N LYS A 454 -0.54 1.63 -25.24
CA LYS A 454 0.81 2.02 -25.69
C LYS A 454 1.46 0.98 -26.61
N GLN A 455 0.94 -0.25 -26.64
CA GLN A 455 1.52 -1.40 -27.34
C GLN A 455 2.99 -1.66 -26.96
N GLU A 456 3.30 -1.48 -25.68
CA GLU A 456 4.62 -1.81 -25.16
C GLU A 456 4.80 -3.32 -25.03
N SER A 457 6.02 -3.79 -25.28
CA SER A 457 6.37 -5.19 -25.06
C SER A 457 6.57 -5.43 -23.57
N LEU A 458 5.90 -6.46 -23.05
CA LEU A 458 6.00 -6.85 -21.67
C LEU A 458 7.16 -7.82 -21.47
N PRO A 459 8.13 -7.55 -20.59
CA PRO A 459 9.23 -8.47 -20.35
C PRO A 459 8.73 -9.88 -19.98
N ARG A 460 9.39 -10.91 -20.50
CA ARG A 460 8.96 -12.31 -20.34
C ARG A 460 8.77 -12.76 -18.89
N TRP A 461 9.56 -12.19 -17.98
CA TRP A 461 9.43 -12.47 -16.55
C TRP A 461 8.11 -11.93 -15.95
N GLN A 462 7.58 -10.80 -16.44
CA GLN A 462 6.28 -10.28 -16.00
C GLN A 462 5.13 -11.10 -16.57
N ILE A 463 5.27 -11.60 -17.81
CA ILE A 463 4.33 -12.57 -18.40
C ILE A 463 4.28 -13.86 -17.56
N ASN A 464 5.44 -14.35 -17.12
CA ASN A 464 5.53 -15.52 -16.24
C ASN A 464 5.01 -15.23 -14.83
N LEU A 465 5.26 -14.04 -14.27
CA LEU A 465 4.72 -13.61 -12.98
C LEU A 465 3.19 -13.61 -12.99
N PHE A 466 2.58 -13.09 -14.07
CA PHE A 466 1.13 -13.14 -14.24
C PHE A 466 0.61 -14.58 -14.31
N ARG A 467 1.38 -15.50 -14.91
CA ARG A 467 1.00 -16.93 -14.97
C ARG A 467 0.94 -17.57 -13.58
N GLU A 468 1.85 -17.19 -12.67
CA GLU A 468 1.92 -17.77 -11.33
C GLU A 468 1.01 -17.08 -10.31
N LEU A 469 0.91 -15.75 -10.36
CA LEU A 469 0.25 -14.94 -9.33
C LEU A 469 -1.02 -14.24 -9.82
N GLY A 470 -1.28 -14.24 -11.14
CA GLY A 470 -2.38 -13.51 -11.73
C GLY A 470 -2.21 -11.99 -11.76
N GLU A 471 -1.02 -11.47 -11.46
CA GLU A 471 -0.72 -10.04 -11.35
C GLU A 471 0.39 -9.59 -12.31
N LEU A 472 0.23 -8.40 -12.88
CA LEU A 472 1.26 -7.67 -13.60
C LEU A 472 1.85 -6.64 -12.65
N GLN A 473 3.18 -6.62 -12.47
CA GLN A 473 3.81 -5.66 -11.56
C GLN A 473 4.21 -4.37 -12.26
N ILE A 474 3.79 -3.25 -11.67
CA ILE A 474 4.46 -1.96 -11.75
C ILE A 474 5.71 -2.10 -10.86
N GLU A 475 6.89 -2.17 -11.46
CA GLU A 475 8.08 -1.59 -10.82
C GLU A 475 8.19 -0.21 -11.45
N GLU A 476 7.85 0.86 -10.72
CA GLU A 476 8.57 2.10 -10.96
C GLU A 476 10.01 1.78 -10.57
N VAL A 477 10.87 1.71 -11.58
CA VAL A 477 12.31 1.71 -11.41
C VAL A 477 12.69 3.13 -10.99
N ASN A 478 12.45 3.48 -9.74
CA ASN A 478 12.94 4.73 -9.16
C ASN A 478 13.48 4.46 -7.74
N ASN A 479 14.81 4.41 -7.67
CA ASN A 479 15.67 4.74 -6.53
C ASN A 479 15.18 4.30 -5.14
N LEU A 480 15.32 3.00 -4.85
CA LEU A 480 15.28 2.50 -3.47
C LEU A 480 16.69 2.10 -3.04
N VAL A 481 17.55 3.10 -2.91
CA VAL A 481 18.65 2.96 -1.97
C VAL A 481 18.51 4.07 -0.93
N ASP A 482 18.06 3.66 0.25
CA ASP A 482 17.90 4.49 1.44
C ASP A 482 19.21 5.25 1.74
N PRO A 483 19.23 6.60 1.80
CA PRO A 483 20.42 7.43 2.02
C PRO A 483 21.22 7.13 3.30
N ASP A 484 20.65 6.43 4.27
CA ASP A 484 21.40 6.12 5.50
C ASP A 484 21.85 4.67 5.55
N SER A 485 21.40 3.83 4.62
CA SER A 485 21.90 2.46 4.50
C SER A 485 23.41 2.50 4.29
N ILE A 486 24.15 1.70 5.05
CA ILE A 486 25.60 1.61 4.88
C ILE A 486 25.90 0.93 3.55
N VAL A 487 26.56 1.67 2.65
CA VAL A 487 27.13 1.10 1.43
C VAL A 487 28.36 0.28 1.78
N CYS A 488 29.26 0.84 2.60
CA CYS A 488 30.51 0.19 2.97
C CYS A 488 30.71 0.09 4.48
N ASN A 489 30.56 -1.12 5.03
CA ASN A 489 30.85 -1.41 6.44
C ASN A 489 32.32 -1.20 6.83
N CYS A 490 33.24 -1.16 5.86
CA CYS A 490 34.67 -1.00 6.11
C CYS A 490 35.06 0.46 6.36
N THR A 491 34.29 1.42 5.82
CA THR A 491 34.50 2.87 5.97
C THR A 491 33.31 3.59 6.62
N GLN A 492 32.23 2.86 6.93
CA GLN A 492 30.95 3.37 7.43
C GLN A 492 30.29 4.38 6.46
N THR A 493 30.58 4.28 5.16
CA THR A 493 30.01 5.20 4.16
C THR A 493 28.57 4.81 3.85
N THR A 494 27.65 5.77 3.97
CA THR A 494 26.23 5.56 3.69
C THR A 494 25.86 5.85 2.24
N CYS A 495 24.70 5.36 1.83
CA CYS A 495 24.12 5.52 0.51
C CYS A 495 23.88 6.99 0.15
N GLY A 496 23.58 7.82 1.13
CA GLY A 496 23.27 9.24 1.04
C GLY A 496 24.52 10.07 0.92
N GLN A 497 25.56 9.75 1.71
CA GLN A 497 26.90 10.30 1.51
C GLN A 497 27.41 9.98 0.12
N LEU A 498 27.18 8.74 -0.34
CA LEU A 498 27.55 8.32 -1.68
C LEU A 498 26.73 9.03 -2.76
N GLN A 499 25.42 9.18 -2.59
CA GLN A 499 24.52 9.90 -3.49
C GLN A 499 24.87 11.39 -3.58
N GLU A 500 25.22 12.05 -2.46
CA GLU A 500 25.70 13.43 -2.44
C GLU A 500 27.04 13.58 -3.18
N MET A 501 27.95 12.62 -3.02
CA MET A 501 29.23 12.59 -3.74
C MET A 501 29.03 12.39 -5.25
N ILE A 502 28.11 11.50 -5.64
CA ILE A 502 27.72 11.26 -7.04
C ILE A 502 27.10 12.53 -7.63
N ALA A 503 26.14 13.14 -6.92
CA ALA A 503 25.52 14.40 -7.31
C ALA A 503 26.53 15.57 -7.37
N GLY A 504 27.59 15.51 -6.56
CA GLY A 504 28.72 16.43 -6.55
C GLY A 504 29.78 16.20 -7.64
N GLY A 505 29.60 15.22 -8.53
CA GLY A 505 30.47 14.96 -9.68
C GLY A 505 31.49 13.83 -9.52
N LEU A 506 31.40 13.04 -8.44
CA LEU A 506 32.15 11.78 -8.27
C LEU A 506 31.34 10.62 -8.88
N ASP A 507 31.33 10.59 -10.21
CA ASP A 507 30.45 9.77 -11.07
C ASP A 507 31.08 8.45 -11.57
N THR A 508 32.28 8.10 -11.09
CA THR A 508 32.93 6.82 -11.41
C THR A 508 33.39 6.11 -10.16
N LEU A 509 33.51 4.78 -10.24
CA LEU A 509 33.96 3.95 -9.13
C LEU A 509 35.36 4.36 -8.65
N GLU A 510 36.29 4.68 -9.56
CA GLU A 510 37.63 5.17 -9.19
C GLU A 510 37.59 6.50 -8.43
N LYS A 511 36.76 7.45 -8.87
CA LYS A 511 36.65 8.77 -8.21
C LYS A 511 36.07 8.64 -6.80
N ILE A 512 35.09 7.76 -6.64
CA ILE A 512 34.49 7.45 -5.34
C ILE A 512 35.49 6.71 -4.45
N ALA A 513 36.19 5.70 -4.97
CA ALA A 513 37.18 4.93 -4.22
C ALA A 513 38.36 5.81 -3.76
N GLU A 514 38.86 6.72 -4.60
CA GLU A 514 39.91 7.68 -4.23
C GLU A 514 39.46 8.66 -3.14
N ALA A 515 38.22 9.16 -3.24
CA ALA A 515 37.69 10.16 -2.32
C ALA A 515 37.26 9.58 -0.96
N THR A 516 36.82 8.31 -0.91
CA THR A 516 36.16 7.72 0.27
C THR A 516 36.85 6.49 0.84
N GLN A 517 37.82 5.92 0.11
CA GLN A 517 38.45 4.64 0.42
C GLN A 517 37.50 3.43 0.46
N ILE A 518 36.23 3.60 0.07
CA ILE A 518 35.30 2.47 -0.10
C ILE A 518 35.76 1.61 -1.28
N THR A 519 35.28 0.36 -1.34
CA THR A 519 35.72 -0.72 -2.26
C THR A 519 37.17 -1.16 -2.09
N MET A 520 38.08 -0.30 -1.61
CA MET A 520 39.52 -0.56 -1.51
C MET A 520 39.93 -1.38 -0.27
N ILE A 521 39.11 -1.41 0.78
CA ILE A 521 39.47 -2.11 2.04
C ILE A 521 39.13 -3.61 1.97
N CYS A 522 37.92 -3.93 1.51
CA CYS A 522 37.37 -5.28 1.59
C CYS A 522 36.55 -5.68 0.34
N GLY A 523 36.35 -4.78 -0.63
CA GLY A 523 35.58 -5.00 -1.86
C GLY A 523 34.08 -5.26 -1.71
N GLY A 524 33.58 -5.63 -0.52
CA GLY A 524 32.21 -6.11 -0.32
C GLY A 524 31.09 -5.10 -0.62
N CYS A 525 31.39 -3.80 -0.56
CA CYS A 525 30.44 -2.73 -0.86
C CYS A 525 30.33 -2.39 -2.34
N GLN A 526 31.34 -2.79 -3.13
CA GLN A 526 31.47 -2.43 -4.54
C GLN A 526 30.20 -2.72 -5.36
N PRO A 527 29.50 -3.86 -5.20
CA PRO A 527 28.33 -4.12 -6.02
C PRO A 527 27.16 -3.17 -5.75
N LEU A 528 27.01 -2.71 -4.50
CA LEU A 528 25.99 -1.73 -4.10
C LEU A 528 26.39 -0.31 -4.50
N VAL A 529 27.67 0.06 -4.37
CA VAL A 529 28.23 1.33 -4.91
C VAL A 529 27.98 1.42 -6.41
N GLU A 530 28.25 0.35 -7.14
CA GLU A 530 28.00 0.25 -8.58
C GLU A 530 26.49 0.34 -8.88
N GLU A 531 25.62 -0.31 -8.12
CA GLU A 531 24.15 -0.18 -8.28
C GLU A 531 23.68 1.27 -8.14
N MET A 532 24.22 1.99 -7.15
CA MET A 532 23.91 3.39 -6.87
C MET A 532 24.49 4.36 -7.90
N LEU A 533 25.63 4.03 -8.49
CA LEU A 533 26.18 4.71 -9.66
C LEU A 533 25.41 4.39 -10.95
N GLY A 534 24.38 3.54 -10.90
CA GLY A 534 23.64 3.07 -12.09
C GLY A 534 24.44 2.07 -12.94
N SER A 535 25.42 1.37 -12.35
CA SER A 535 26.35 0.44 -12.98
C SER A 535 26.26 -1.01 -12.50
N ALA A 536 25.41 -1.36 -11.52
CA ALA A 536 25.07 -2.76 -11.23
C ALA A 536 24.08 -3.31 -12.28
N ASN A 537 24.64 -3.73 -13.40
CA ASN A 537 23.93 -4.48 -14.42
C ASN A 537 23.57 -5.89 -13.88
N LEU A 538 22.47 -5.99 -13.13
CA LEU A 538 21.84 -7.27 -12.80
C LEU A 538 20.93 -7.68 -13.95
N ASP A 539 21.28 -8.75 -14.65
CA ASP A 539 20.48 -9.29 -15.74
C ASP A 539 19.50 -10.34 -15.22
N VAL A 540 18.35 -10.48 -15.86
CA VAL A 540 17.42 -11.58 -15.60
C VAL A 540 18.11 -12.90 -15.94
N ALA A 541 17.93 -13.93 -15.11
CA ALA A 541 18.58 -15.21 -15.29
C ALA A 541 17.59 -16.38 -15.31
N GLU A 542 17.89 -17.37 -16.15
CA GLU A 542 17.24 -18.67 -16.15
C GLU A 542 18.05 -19.68 -15.34
N MET A 543 17.38 -20.46 -14.48
CA MET A 543 17.97 -21.64 -13.86
C MET A 543 17.92 -22.81 -14.86
N MET A 544 19.08 -23.14 -15.43
CA MET A 544 19.22 -24.19 -16.44
C MET A 544 19.25 -25.59 -15.84
N PHE A 545 19.83 -25.71 -14.63
CA PHE A 545 20.11 -27.00 -14.02
C PHE A 545 20.18 -26.91 -12.50
N LYS A 546 19.68 -27.95 -11.83
CA LYS A 546 19.74 -28.17 -10.38
C LYS A 546 20.05 -29.64 -10.11
N GLN A 547 21.06 -29.91 -9.28
CA GLN A 547 21.45 -31.27 -8.90
C GLN A 547 21.83 -31.36 -7.42
N ASP A 548 21.31 -32.37 -6.73
CA ASP A 548 21.77 -32.76 -5.39
C ASP A 548 23.07 -33.59 -5.48
N LEU A 549 24.11 -33.14 -4.78
CA LEU A 549 25.40 -33.84 -4.66
C LEU A 549 25.49 -34.68 -3.36
N GLY A 550 24.48 -34.60 -2.49
CA GLY A 550 24.37 -35.26 -1.20
C GLY A 550 24.63 -34.33 -0.02
N ARG A 551 24.13 -34.71 1.18
CA ARG A 551 24.32 -34.00 2.47
C ARG A 551 23.88 -32.53 2.44
N GLY A 552 22.87 -32.22 1.62
CA GLY A 552 22.35 -30.87 1.47
C GLY A 552 23.27 -29.95 0.66
N ILE A 553 24.14 -30.48 -0.18
CA ILE A 553 24.95 -29.68 -1.10
C ILE A 553 24.39 -29.84 -2.51
N PHE A 554 24.08 -28.72 -3.14
CA PHE A 554 23.44 -28.66 -4.45
C PHE A 554 24.30 -27.88 -5.45
N ARG A 555 24.25 -28.30 -6.71
CA ARG A 555 24.87 -27.62 -7.84
C ARG A 555 23.78 -26.97 -8.69
N PHE A 556 23.98 -25.70 -9.03
CA PHE A 556 23.07 -24.92 -9.86
C PHE A 556 23.80 -24.33 -11.06
N GLN A 557 23.10 -24.24 -12.18
CA GLN A 557 23.60 -23.56 -13.38
C GLN A 557 22.62 -22.49 -13.82
N PHE A 558 23.13 -21.28 -14.07
CA PHE A 558 22.37 -20.11 -14.47
C PHE A 558 22.84 -19.59 -15.82
N ARG A 559 21.91 -18.96 -16.55
CA ARG A 559 22.21 -18.26 -17.80
C ARG A 559 21.51 -16.90 -17.81
N PRO A 560 22.24 -15.78 -18.02
CA PRO A 560 21.65 -14.46 -18.26
C PRO A 560 20.78 -14.47 -19.52
N VAL A 561 19.71 -13.68 -19.53
CA VAL A 561 18.70 -13.65 -20.59
C VAL A 561 19.03 -12.62 -21.65
N ASN A 562 19.46 -11.42 -21.24
CA ASN A 562 19.70 -10.30 -22.15
C ASN A 562 21.18 -10.19 -22.53
N GLU A 563 22.07 -10.51 -21.60
CA GLU A 563 23.52 -10.41 -21.76
C GLU A 563 24.18 -11.78 -22.02
N PRO A 564 25.32 -11.83 -22.73
CA PRO A 564 26.07 -13.06 -22.92
C PRO A 564 26.78 -13.50 -21.62
N VAL A 565 27.04 -14.80 -21.48
CA VAL A 565 27.90 -15.32 -20.40
C VAL A 565 29.35 -14.95 -20.71
N ILE A 566 29.92 -14.07 -19.89
CA ILE A 566 31.31 -13.62 -19.98
C ILE A 566 32.21 -14.55 -19.15
N SER A 567 33.38 -14.89 -19.69
CA SER A 567 34.45 -15.59 -18.96
C SER A 567 34.91 -14.78 -17.75
N TYR A 568 35.42 -15.48 -16.73
CA TYR A 568 35.77 -14.86 -15.45
C TYR A 568 37.14 -15.29 -14.96
N LEU A 569 37.62 -14.72 -13.85
CA LEU A 569 38.84 -15.15 -13.19
C LEU A 569 38.53 -16.18 -12.09
N PRO A 570 39.31 -17.27 -11.99
CA PRO A 570 39.03 -18.31 -11.01
C PRO A 570 39.14 -17.77 -9.58
N GLY A 571 38.04 -17.91 -8.83
CA GLY A 571 37.89 -17.34 -7.49
C GLY A 571 36.79 -16.26 -7.39
N GLN A 572 36.35 -15.72 -8.53
CA GLN A 572 35.23 -14.78 -8.59
C GLN A 572 33.88 -15.41 -8.21
N HIS A 573 32.94 -14.55 -7.81
CA HIS A 573 31.59 -14.90 -7.42
C HIS A 573 30.54 -14.21 -8.29
N LEU A 574 29.30 -14.68 -8.17
CA LEU A 574 28.12 -14.11 -8.79
C LEU A 574 27.19 -13.59 -7.70
N LEU A 575 26.61 -12.41 -7.87
CA LEU A 575 25.43 -12.04 -7.10
C LEU A 575 24.21 -12.70 -7.73
N ILE A 576 23.41 -13.38 -6.90
CA ILE A 576 22.17 -14.00 -7.34
C ILE A 576 21.04 -13.49 -6.45
N GLN A 577 20.05 -12.91 -7.11
CA GLN A 577 18.81 -12.46 -6.50
C GLN A 577 17.70 -13.40 -6.94
N GLY A 578 16.91 -13.88 -5.99
CA GLY A 578 15.77 -14.76 -6.24
C GLY A 578 14.55 -14.30 -5.45
N ARG A 579 13.36 -14.48 -6.01
CA ARG A 579 12.12 -14.04 -5.38
C ARG A 579 11.56 -15.09 -4.42
N VAL A 580 11.82 -14.89 -3.13
CA VAL A 580 11.42 -15.79 -2.04
C VAL A 580 10.15 -15.27 -1.38
N ASP A 581 9.05 -16.03 -1.48
CA ASP A 581 7.77 -15.70 -0.83
C ASP A 581 7.30 -14.24 -1.10
N GLY A 582 7.50 -13.78 -2.34
CA GLY A 582 7.11 -12.45 -2.80
C GLY A 582 8.19 -11.36 -2.69
N VAL A 583 9.29 -11.60 -1.97
CA VAL A 583 10.37 -10.63 -1.72
C VAL A 583 11.66 -11.01 -2.45
N TRP A 584 12.37 -10.03 -3.02
CA TRP A 584 13.68 -10.26 -3.61
C TRP A 584 14.75 -10.43 -2.53
N VAL A 585 15.50 -11.53 -2.59
CA VAL A 585 16.58 -11.83 -1.65
C VAL A 585 17.85 -12.07 -2.45
N THR A 586 18.91 -11.30 -2.16
CA THR A 586 20.20 -11.36 -2.88
C THR A 586 21.26 -12.09 -2.05
N ARG A 587 22.04 -12.98 -2.67
CA ARG A 587 23.22 -13.62 -2.06
C ARG A 587 24.37 -13.75 -3.06
N ALA A 588 25.59 -13.64 -2.56
CA ALA A 588 26.80 -13.92 -3.32
C ALA A 588 27.13 -15.42 -3.26
N TYR A 589 27.52 -15.99 -4.39
CA TYR A 589 28.00 -17.37 -4.49
C TYR A 589 29.22 -17.46 -5.39
N THR A 590 30.31 -18.06 -4.88
CA THR A 590 31.50 -18.32 -5.70
C THR A 590 31.16 -19.18 -6.91
N LEU A 591 31.65 -18.78 -8.07
CA LEU A 591 31.53 -19.58 -9.28
C LEU A 591 32.41 -20.82 -9.12
N SER A 592 31.82 -22.00 -9.32
CA SER A 592 32.51 -23.29 -9.14
C SER A 592 32.96 -23.94 -10.45
N SER A 593 32.58 -23.41 -11.61
CA SER A 593 32.97 -23.94 -12.92
C SER A 593 34.38 -23.53 -13.37
N ASN A 594 34.80 -24.03 -14.54
CA ASN A 594 35.98 -23.52 -15.26
C ASN A 594 35.75 -22.04 -15.66
N ALA A 595 36.69 -21.16 -15.33
CA ALA A 595 36.58 -19.73 -15.57
C ALA A 595 36.64 -19.33 -17.07
N ASP A 596 37.20 -20.21 -17.91
CA ASP A 596 37.30 -20.00 -19.36
C ASP A 596 36.00 -20.35 -20.13
N GLN A 597 34.94 -20.81 -19.45
CA GLN A 597 33.67 -21.10 -20.12
C GLN A 597 32.86 -19.83 -20.41
N ASN A 598 32.01 -19.88 -21.44
CA ASN A 598 31.17 -18.75 -21.87
C ASN A 598 29.71 -19.17 -22.16
N ARG A 599 29.22 -20.24 -21.52
CA ARG A 599 27.88 -20.79 -21.78
C ARG A 599 26.92 -20.68 -20.61
N ILE A 600 27.42 -20.89 -19.40
CA ILE A 600 26.64 -20.87 -18.15
C ILE A 600 27.52 -20.40 -17.00
N TYR A 601 26.89 -19.90 -15.95
CA TYR A 601 27.50 -19.75 -14.64
C TYR A 601 27.11 -20.95 -13.77
N GLU A 602 28.08 -21.59 -13.10
CA GLU A 602 27.82 -22.68 -12.17
C GLU A 602 28.18 -22.26 -10.76
N ILE A 603 27.29 -22.52 -9.81
CA ILE A 603 27.55 -22.37 -8.37
C ILE A 603 27.26 -23.68 -7.64
N THR A 604 27.94 -23.89 -6.52
CA THR A 604 27.68 -25.01 -5.62
C THR A 604 27.35 -24.48 -4.23
N VAL A 605 26.17 -24.81 -3.73
CA VAL A 605 25.58 -24.21 -2.52
C VAL A 605 25.31 -25.30 -1.51
N LYS A 606 25.70 -25.06 -0.26
CA LYS A 606 25.23 -25.86 0.87
C LYS A 606 23.91 -25.27 1.38
N ARG A 607 22.90 -26.13 1.50
CA ARG A 607 21.63 -25.85 2.15
C ARG A 607 21.90 -25.56 3.63
N GLU A 608 21.76 -24.30 4.00
CA GLU A 608 21.77 -23.90 5.41
C GLU A 608 20.36 -24.11 5.97
N GLU A 609 20.23 -24.91 7.03
CA GLU A 609 18.93 -25.32 7.60
C GLU A 609 18.04 -24.13 8.00
N MET A 610 18.68 -23.04 8.42
CA MET A 610 18.05 -21.78 8.81
C MET A 610 18.25 -20.66 7.78
N GLY A 611 18.91 -20.93 6.65
CA GLY A 611 19.22 -19.92 5.63
C GLY A 611 18.02 -19.63 4.75
N LEU A 612 17.53 -18.38 4.71
CA LEU A 612 16.37 -18.00 3.90
C LEU A 612 16.55 -18.35 2.41
N PHE A 613 17.65 -17.87 1.81
CA PHE A 613 17.91 -18.04 0.38
C PHE A 613 18.37 -19.46 0.02
N SER A 614 19.39 -20.00 0.70
CA SER A 614 19.94 -21.31 0.36
C SER A 614 18.94 -22.45 0.61
N ARG A 615 18.10 -22.36 1.66
CA ARG A 615 17.02 -23.31 1.88
C ARG A 615 15.96 -23.21 0.79
N TRP A 616 15.49 -22.00 0.47
CA TRP A 616 14.52 -21.84 -0.62
C TRP A 616 15.08 -22.33 -1.96
N LEU A 617 16.33 -21.97 -2.29
CA LEU A 617 17.01 -22.36 -3.52
C LEU A 617 17.13 -23.89 -3.64
N CYS A 618 17.48 -24.57 -2.55
CA CYS A 618 17.63 -26.03 -2.51
C CYS A 618 16.30 -26.77 -2.44
N ASP A 619 15.32 -26.28 -1.67
CA ASP A 619 14.11 -27.04 -1.34
C ASP A 619 12.92 -26.70 -2.26
N ARG A 620 12.77 -25.43 -2.65
CA ARG A 620 11.56 -24.91 -3.31
C ARG A 620 11.79 -24.34 -4.71
N ALA A 621 12.95 -23.74 -4.97
CA ALA A 621 13.22 -23.14 -6.27
C ALA A 621 13.35 -24.20 -7.37
N ASP A 622 12.71 -23.94 -8.49
CA ASP A 622 12.76 -24.74 -9.70
C ASP A 622 13.07 -23.86 -10.92
N LYS A 623 12.92 -24.41 -12.13
CA LYS A 623 13.19 -23.69 -13.39
C LYS A 623 12.22 -22.52 -13.68
N HIS A 624 11.13 -22.38 -12.94
CA HIS A 624 10.13 -21.33 -13.10
C HIS A 624 10.33 -20.17 -12.12
N ALA A 625 11.12 -20.39 -11.06
CA ALA A 625 11.47 -19.36 -10.11
C ALA A 625 12.21 -18.18 -10.77
N LEU A 626 11.92 -16.96 -10.31
CA LEU A 626 12.48 -15.73 -10.85
C LEU A 626 13.87 -15.44 -10.26
N PHE A 627 14.86 -15.22 -11.13
CA PHE A 627 16.22 -14.85 -10.76
C PHE A 627 16.74 -13.61 -11.51
N ARG A 628 17.60 -12.84 -10.83
CA ARG A 628 18.51 -11.85 -11.45
C ARG A 628 19.95 -12.15 -11.03
N ILE A 629 20.92 -11.96 -11.91
CA ILE A 629 22.34 -12.23 -11.64
C ILE A 629 23.23 -11.08 -12.12
N SER A 630 24.33 -10.83 -11.41
CA SER A 630 25.37 -9.90 -11.87
C SER A 630 26.26 -10.54 -12.93
N GLN A 631 27.16 -9.75 -13.53
CA GLN A 631 28.39 -10.32 -14.11
C GLN A 631 29.30 -10.89 -12.99
N PRO A 632 30.24 -11.80 -13.31
CA PRO A 632 31.25 -12.30 -12.37
C PRO A 632 32.12 -11.19 -11.79
N ARG A 633 32.31 -11.20 -10.46
CA ARG A 633 33.01 -10.13 -9.72
C ARG A 633 33.83 -10.69 -8.55
N GLY A 634 34.69 -9.85 -7.97
CA GLY A 634 35.49 -10.14 -6.78
C GLY A 634 37.00 -10.19 -7.03
N GLU A 635 37.76 -9.86 -5.99
CA GLU A 635 39.23 -9.76 -5.99
C GLU A 635 39.92 -10.97 -5.37
N TYR A 636 39.15 -11.93 -4.82
CA TYR A 636 39.67 -13.19 -4.30
C TYR A 636 40.01 -14.15 -5.45
N ILE A 637 40.96 -13.73 -6.29
CA ILE A 637 41.29 -14.39 -7.56
C ILE A 637 42.65 -15.07 -7.49
N LEU A 638 42.78 -16.11 -8.32
CA LEU A 638 44.05 -16.72 -8.64
C LEU A 638 44.65 -16.02 -9.87
N GLU A 639 45.86 -15.49 -9.72
CA GLU A 639 46.59 -14.79 -10.77
C GLU A 639 47.77 -15.67 -11.25
N ASN A 640 49.01 -15.19 -11.07
CA ASN A 640 50.24 -15.77 -11.57
C ASN A 640 51.18 -16.23 -10.45
N GLU A 641 50.63 -16.51 -9.27
CA GLU A 641 51.41 -16.98 -8.11
C GLU A 641 52.13 -18.30 -8.48
N PRO A 642 53.44 -18.41 -8.19
CA PRO A 642 54.24 -19.56 -8.58
C PRO A 642 53.88 -20.83 -7.80
N GLU A 643 53.38 -20.71 -6.58
CA GLU A 643 53.01 -21.84 -5.71
C GLU A 643 51.80 -21.47 -4.85
N VAL A 644 50.77 -22.33 -4.86
CA VAL A 644 49.48 -22.03 -4.21
C VAL A 644 49.14 -23.07 -3.16
N TYR A 645 48.78 -22.62 -1.97
CA TYR A 645 48.21 -23.41 -0.90
C TYR A 645 46.78 -22.95 -0.67
N PHE A 646 45.81 -23.86 -0.65
CA PHE A 646 44.41 -23.54 -0.45
C PHE A 646 43.90 -24.34 0.74
N PHE A 647 43.46 -23.65 1.78
CA PHE A 647 42.88 -24.23 2.98
C PHE A 647 41.36 -24.00 2.95
N ALA A 648 40.62 -25.09 2.78
CA ALA A 648 39.17 -25.06 2.65
C ALA A 648 38.47 -25.67 3.87
N GLY A 649 37.46 -24.98 4.40
CA GLY A 649 36.56 -25.50 5.44
C GLY A 649 35.15 -25.74 4.91
N GLY A 650 34.65 -26.97 4.97
CA GLY A 650 33.28 -27.29 4.54
C GLY A 650 33.00 -26.95 3.06
N ILE A 651 31.96 -26.17 2.76
CA ILE A 651 31.64 -25.78 1.37
C ILE A 651 32.59 -24.71 0.81
N GLY A 652 33.46 -24.10 1.64
CA GLY A 652 34.49 -23.15 1.21
C GLY A 652 35.55 -23.70 0.24
N VAL A 653 35.40 -24.94 -0.22
CA VAL A 653 36.23 -25.53 -1.29
C VAL A 653 35.87 -24.97 -2.68
N THR A 654 34.71 -24.33 -2.86
CA THR A 654 34.21 -23.90 -4.17
C THR A 654 35.16 -23.00 -4.98
N PRO A 655 35.89 -22.02 -4.39
CA PRO A 655 36.90 -21.28 -5.15
C PRO A 655 38.06 -22.18 -5.59
N ALA A 656 38.52 -23.10 -4.74
CA ALA A 656 39.56 -24.07 -5.08
C ALA A 656 39.15 -24.98 -6.24
N ILE A 657 37.89 -25.42 -6.28
CA ILE A 657 37.35 -26.19 -7.41
C ILE A 657 37.42 -25.38 -8.71
N SER A 658 37.00 -24.12 -8.69
CA SER A 658 37.11 -23.23 -9.86
C SER A 658 38.56 -23.03 -10.31
N MET A 659 39.47 -22.77 -9.37
CA MET A 659 40.91 -22.62 -9.62
C MET A 659 41.51 -23.88 -10.24
N MET A 660 41.33 -25.05 -9.61
CA MET A 660 41.87 -26.31 -10.10
C MET A 660 41.29 -26.71 -11.45
N ARG A 661 39.98 -26.52 -11.69
CA ARG A 661 39.35 -26.78 -13.01
C ARG A 661 39.94 -25.90 -14.10
N THR A 662 40.16 -24.62 -13.79
CA THR A 662 40.73 -23.65 -14.74
C THR A 662 42.19 -23.97 -15.05
N LEU A 663 43.03 -24.19 -14.02
CA LEU A 663 44.43 -24.56 -14.21
C LEU A 663 44.60 -25.89 -14.96
N ALA A 664 43.78 -26.90 -14.64
CA ALA A 664 43.76 -28.17 -15.36
C ALA A 664 43.40 -28.00 -16.85
N SER A 665 42.41 -27.15 -17.15
CA SER A 665 42.01 -26.81 -18.53
C SER A 665 43.17 -26.14 -19.29
N ARG A 666 43.88 -25.21 -18.62
CA ARG A 666 45.03 -24.48 -19.18
C ARG A 666 46.33 -25.31 -19.22
N LYS A 667 46.33 -26.53 -18.64
CA LYS A 667 47.52 -27.41 -18.46
C LYS A 667 48.66 -26.73 -17.70
N ASP A 668 48.31 -25.87 -16.74
CA ASP A 668 49.26 -25.15 -15.93
C ASP A 668 50.11 -26.11 -15.07
N GLN A 669 51.41 -25.83 -14.97
CA GLN A 669 52.39 -26.68 -14.28
C GLN A 669 52.73 -26.21 -12.86
N ARG A 670 52.16 -25.07 -12.40
CA ARG A 670 52.42 -24.56 -11.05
C ARG A 670 51.96 -25.55 -9.97
N PRO A 671 52.66 -25.67 -8.83
CA PRO A 671 52.19 -26.50 -7.73
C PRO A 671 50.93 -25.90 -7.07
N PHE A 672 49.91 -26.72 -6.85
CA PHE A 672 48.69 -26.34 -6.13
C PHE A 672 48.39 -27.38 -5.04
N TYR A 673 48.34 -26.94 -3.79
CA TYR A 673 48.10 -27.78 -2.63
C TYR A 673 46.74 -27.44 -2.03
N LEU A 674 45.79 -28.38 -2.02
CA LEU A 674 44.49 -28.22 -1.37
C LEU A 674 44.48 -29.01 -0.06
N ASP A 675 44.32 -28.36 1.08
CA ASP A 675 43.92 -29.00 2.35
C ASP A 675 42.44 -28.69 2.60
N TRP A 676 41.60 -29.70 2.44
CA TRP A 676 40.16 -29.58 2.63
C TRP A 676 39.72 -30.29 3.91
N SER A 677 39.27 -29.50 4.88
CA SER A 677 38.76 -29.95 6.16
C SER A 677 37.23 -30.03 6.16
N ALA A 678 36.70 -31.19 6.54
CA ALA A 678 35.26 -31.39 6.74
C ALA A 678 34.99 -32.32 7.95
N PRO A 679 33.77 -32.33 8.53
CA PRO A 679 33.46 -33.19 9.67
C PRO A 679 33.66 -34.68 9.38
N GLN A 680 33.19 -35.18 8.24
CA GLN A 680 33.19 -36.61 7.90
C GLN A 680 33.68 -36.87 6.46
N PRO A 681 34.18 -38.08 6.13
CA PRO A 681 34.70 -38.39 4.80
C PRO A 681 33.65 -38.25 3.67
N GLN A 682 32.38 -38.43 4.01
CA GLN A 682 31.25 -38.30 3.07
C GLN A 682 30.88 -36.85 2.72
N ASP A 683 31.41 -35.86 3.44
CA ASP A 683 31.17 -34.44 3.16
C ASP A 683 32.03 -33.92 2.00
N PHE A 684 33.00 -34.73 1.53
CA PHE A 684 33.88 -34.42 0.41
C PHE A 684 33.20 -34.68 -0.96
N VAL A 685 32.18 -33.89 -1.29
CA VAL A 685 31.35 -34.10 -2.51
C VAL A 685 32.13 -34.12 -3.83
N PHE A 686 33.30 -33.46 -3.90
CA PHE A 686 34.17 -33.43 -5.07
C PHE A 686 35.32 -34.45 -5.03
N GLN A 687 35.38 -35.35 -4.05
CA GLN A 687 36.51 -36.28 -3.85
C GLN A 687 36.86 -37.08 -5.11
N LYS A 688 35.86 -37.62 -5.83
CA LYS A 688 36.09 -38.41 -7.05
C LYS A 688 36.74 -37.56 -8.16
N GLU A 689 36.29 -36.32 -8.33
CA GLU A 689 36.83 -35.39 -9.31
C GLU A 689 38.26 -34.97 -8.95
N LEU A 690 38.49 -34.59 -7.69
CA LEU A 690 39.81 -34.20 -7.19
C LEU A 690 40.85 -35.33 -7.34
N ASN A 691 40.48 -36.57 -7.03
CA ASN A 691 41.34 -37.74 -7.24
C ASN A 691 41.71 -37.95 -8.71
N PHE A 692 40.76 -37.71 -9.62
CA PHE A 692 41.03 -37.80 -11.06
C PHE A 692 41.98 -36.69 -11.53
N ILE A 693 41.74 -35.46 -11.09
CA ILE A 693 42.57 -34.29 -11.40
C ILE A 693 44.01 -34.51 -10.90
N GLN A 694 44.20 -34.90 -9.64
CA GLN A 694 45.53 -35.18 -9.05
C GLN A 694 46.29 -36.30 -9.78
N ARG A 695 45.61 -37.36 -10.24
CA ARG A 695 46.27 -38.43 -11.03
C ARG A 695 46.76 -37.94 -12.38
N LYS A 696 46.04 -36.99 -12.98
CA LYS A 696 46.34 -36.46 -14.32
C LYS A 696 47.37 -35.33 -14.28
N PHE A 697 47.39 -34.56 -13.19
CA PHE A 697 48.26 -33.40 -12.98
C PHE A 697 49.06 -33.58 -11.68
N PRO A 698 50.28 -34.16 -11.75
CA PRO A 698 51.10 -34.48 -10.57
C PRO A 698 51.52 -33.26 -9.74
N ASN A 699 51.42 -32.05 -10.31
CA ASN A 699 51.66 -30.78 -9.63
C ASN A 699 50.52 -30.38 -8.68
N PHE A 700 49.35 -31.03 -8.75
CA PHE A 700 48.27 -30.82 -7.79
C PHE A 700 48.31 -31.88 -6.68
N LYS A 701 48.25 -31.44 -5.43
CA LYS A 701 48.19 -32.31 -4.26
C LYS A 701 46.98 -31.97 -3.41
N VAL A 702 46.14 -32.96 -3.14
CA VAL A 702 44.91 -32.82 -2.35
C VAL A 702 45.06 -33.65 -1.08
N LYS A 703 44.84 -33.00 0.05
CA LYS A 703 44.71 -33.60 1.37
C LYS A 703 43.30 -33.37 1.86
N LEU A 704 42.64 -34.44 2.30
CA LEU A 704 41.29 -34.41 2.84
C LEU A 704 41.39 -34.78 4.32
N THR A 705 40.93 -33.89 5.19
CA THR A 705 41.06 -34.06 6.64
C THR A 705 39.67 -34.20 7.26
N SER A 706 39.34 -35.39 7.78
CA SER A 706 38.08 -35.59 8.51
C SER A 706 38.25 -35.18 9.97
N THR A 707 37.76 -33.99 10.31
CA THR A 707 38.02 -33.36 11.61
C THR A 707 37.45 -34.12 12.81
N ARG A 708 36.42 -34.96 12.63
CA ARG A 708 35.88 -35.82 13.71
C ARG A 708 36.77 -37.03 14.02
N THR A 709 37.56 -37.52 13.05
CA THR A 709 38.42 -38.70 13.23
C THR A 709 39.89 -38.35 13.39
N GLU A 710 40.36 -37.29 12.72
CA GLU A 710 41.78 -36.92 12.63
C GLU A 710 42.12 -35.63 13.39
N GLY A 711 41.11 -35.00 14.01
CA GLY A 711 41.22 -33.71 14.68
C GLY A 711 41.27 -32.53 13.71
N ARG A 712 41.27 -31.30 14.25
CA ARG A 712 41.45 -30.07 13.45
C ARG A 712 42.93 -29.89 13.08
N LEU A 713 43.19 -28.95 12.17
CA LEU A 713 44.54 -28.50 11.83
C LEU A 713 45.18 -27.82 13.05
N THR A 714 46.49 -28.00 13.26
CA THR A 714 47.24 -27.40 14.38
C THR A 714 48.51 -26.75 13.84
N THR A 715 49.13 -25.86 14.63
CA THR A 715 50.39 -25.18 14.26
C THR A 715 51.48 -26.19 13.90
N GLU A 716 51.62 -27.29 14.65
CA GLU A 716 52.63 -28.33 14.38
C GLU A 716 52.40 -28.98 13.02
N LYS A 717 51.15 -29.32 12.70
CA LYS A 717 50.79 -29.91 11.40
C LYS A 717 51.05 -28.94 10.25
N ILE A 718 50.91 -27.63 10.45
CA ILE A 718 51.25 -26.63 9.45
C ILE A 718 52.76 -26.55 9.26
N GLN A 719 53.53 -26.44 10.34
CA GLN A 719 55.00 -26.38 10.29
C GLN A 719 55.61 -27.62 9.62
N GLU A 720 55.04 -28.81 9.86
CA GLU A 720 55.50 -30.06 9.26
C GLU A 720 55.17 -30.19 7.76
N ASN A 721 54.00 -29.71 7.33
CA ASN A 721 53.46 -30.03 5.99
C ASN A 721 53.46 -28.86 5.00
N TYR A 722 53.53 -27.61 5.50
CA TYR A 722 53.29 -26.39 4.72
C TYR A 722 54.32 -25.30 5.06
N SER A 723 55.58 -25.52 4.66
CA SER A 723 56.66 -24.55 4.86
C SER A 723 56.55 -23.37 3.89
N TYR A 724 56.63 -22.16 4.41
CA TYR A 724 56.62 -20.94 3.61
C TYR A 724 57.83 -20.87 2.67
N LYS A 725 57.57 -20.46 1.42
CA LYS A 725 58.58 -20.10 0.44
C LYS A 725 58.25 -18.73 -0.11
N GLU A 726 59.28 -17.96 -0.44
CA GLU A 726 59.13 -16.65 -1.05
C GLU A 726 58.30 -16.76 -2.35
N GLY A 727 57.21 -15.98 -2.43
CA GLY A 727 56.26 -15.99 -3.54
C GLY A 727 55.13 -17.03 -3.45
N ALA A 728 55.11 -17.93 -2.45
CA ALA A 728 53.98 -18.82 -2.22
C ALA A 728 52.81 -18.06 -1.57
N VAL A 729 51.57 -18.38 -2.00
CA VAL A 729 50.36 -17.73 -1.47
C VAL A 729 49.41 -18.76 -0.86
N ALA A 730 48.89 -18.44 0.32
CA ALA A 730 47.89 -19.23 1.04
C ALA A 730 46.50 -18.59 0.90
N PHE A 731 45.56 -19.32 0.30
CA PHE A 731 44.15 -18.96 0.19
C PHE A 731 43.35 -19.64 1.30
N LEU A 732 42.56 -18.87 2.06
CA LEU A 732 41.70 -19.35 3.14
C LEU A 732 40.22 -19.11 2.80
N CYS A 733 39.41 -20.18 2.76
CA CYS A 733 37.96 -20.06 2.57
C CYS A 733 37.21 -21.10 3.39
N GLY A 734 36.27 -20.66 4.24
CA GLY A 734 35.49 -21.52 5.12
C GLY A 734 34.78 -20.72 6.22
N PRO A 735 34.23 -21.38 7.25
CA PRO A 735 33.68 -20.67 8.42
C PRO A 735 34.72 -19.75 9.06
N GLN A 736 34.32 -18.60 9.58
CA GLN A 736 35.25 -17.60 10.16
C GLN A 736 36.20 -18.20 11.20
N VAL A 737 35.66 -18.99 12.14
CA VAL A 737 36.44 -19.71 13.17
C VAL A 737 37.52 -20.62 12.58
N TYR A 738 37.28 -21.21 11.41
CA TYR A 738 38.28 -22.01 10.70
C TYR A 738 39.35 -21.13 10.06
N MET A 739 38.95 -20.06 9.38
CA MET A 739 39.88 -19.17 8.69
C MET A 739 40.81 -18.45 9.69
N ASP A 740 40.26 -17.96 10.80
CA ASP A 740 41.04 -17.29 11.85
C ASP A 740 42.07 -18.24 12.46
N ALA A 741 41.66 -19.47 12.79
CA ALA A 741 42.57 -20.49 13.33
C ALA A 741 43.70 -20.82 12.36
N VAL A 742 43.38 -21.07 11.08
CA VAL A 742 44.41 -21.39 10.07
C VAL A 742 45.33 -20.21 9.82
N ARG A 743 44.81 -18.98 9.78
CA ARG A 743 45.63 -17.76 9.65
C ARG A 743 46.61 -17.64 10.80
N SER A 744 46.14 -17.77 12.04
CA SER A 744 47.01 -17.76 13.23
C SER A 744 48.10 -18.83 13.15
N HIS A 745 47.74 -20.06 12.78
CA HIS A 745 48.72 -21.15 12.64
C HIS A 745 49.75 -20.91 11.52
N LEU A 746 49.36 -20.28 10.39
CA LEU A 746 50.28 -19.92 9.30
C LEU A 746 51.26 -18.83 9.74
N LEU A 747 50.77 -17.79 10.43
CA LEU A 747 51.62 -16.72 10.98
C LEU A 747 52.61 -17.28 12.02
N GLU A 748 52.16 -18.14 12.93
CA GLU A 748 53.03 -18.83 13.89
C GLU A 748 54.04 -19.78 13.22
N ALA A 749 53.71 -20.31 12.04
CA ALA A 749 54.60 -21.13 11.22
C ALA A 749 55.58 -20.30 10.35
N GLY A 750 55.55 -18.96 10.45
CA GLY A 750 56.49 -18.06 9.77
C GLY A 750 56.07 -17.66 8.35
N TRP A 751 54.79 -17.79 8.00
CA TRP A 751 54.26 -17.22 6.76
C TRP A 751 54.19 -15.69 6.85
N ALA A 752 54.51 -15.00 5.75
CA ALA A 752 54.31 -13.57 5.65
C ALA A 752 52.81 -13.24 5.59
N ASP A 753 52.37 -12.18 6.26
CA ASP A 753 50.95 -11.84 6.36
C ASP A 753 50.34 -11.43 5.00
N ASP A 754 51.13 -10.78 4.13
CA ASP A 754 50.77 -10.42 2.76
C ASP A 754 50.67 -11.63 1.81
N ALA A 755 51.22 -12.78 2.21
CA ALA A 755 51.10 -14.04 1.48
C ALA A 755 49.81 -14.81 1.84
N ILE A 756 49.00 -14.34 2.80
CA ILE A 756 47.77 -15.00 3.24
C ILE A 756 46.54 -14.21 2.73
N ARG A 757 45.81 -14.80 1.78
CA ARG A 757 44.56 -14.26 1.24
C ARG A 757 43.36 -14.92 1.91
N GLN A 758 42.40 -14.13 2.36
CA GLN A 758 41.20 -14.60 3.04
C GLN A 758 39.95 -13.93 2.46
N GLU A 759 38.88 -14.69 2.26
CA GLU A 759 37.59 -14.20 1.79
C GLU A 759 36.64 -13.95 3.00
N LEU A 760 36.13 -12.72 3.17
CA LEU A 760 35.26 -12.33 4.30
C LEU A 760 33.79 -12.27 3.87
N PHE A 761 32.95 -13.20 4.35
CA PHE A 761 31.49 -13.12 4.23
C PHE A 761 30.84 -13.08 5.62
N SER A 762 30.73 -11.90 6.23
CA SER A 762 29.89 -11.69 7.41
C SER A 762 29.41 -10.24 7.52
N SER A 763 28.12 -10.08 7.82
CA SER A 763 27.50 -8.85 8.34
C SER A 763 28.10 -8.50 9.71
N LYS A 764 28.76 -7.35 9.80
CA LYS A 764 29.27 -6.79 11.07
C LYS A 764 28.20 -5.94 11.74
N LEU A 765 28.12 -6.08 13.07
CA LEU A 765 27.60 -5.07 14.01
C LEU A 765 28.62 -3.94 14.10
N ASP A 766 28.20 -2.74 14.49
CA ASP A 766 29.11 -1.61 14.70
C ASP A 766 30.08 -1.84 15.88
N GLU A 767 31.02 -0.91 16.11
CA GLU A 767 32.00 -0.97 17.20
C GLU A 767 31.34 -1.00 18.60
N GLU A 768 30.05 -0.68 18.67
CA GLU A 768 29.20 -0.69 19.86
C GLU A 768 28.19 -1.85 19.87
N GLY A 769 28.30 -2.82 18.96
CA GLY A 769 27.45 -4.02 18.91
C GLY A 769 25.98 -3.78 18.59
N ASN A 770 25.60 -2.62 18.04
CA ASN A 770 24.22 -2.31 17.69
C ASN A 770 23.89 -2.75 16.24
N ALA A 771 22.62 -3.05 16.01
CA ALA A 771 22.08 -3.22 14.67
C ALA A 771 21.43 -1.90 14.24
N GLU A 772 21.91 -1.28 13.16
CA GLU A 772 21.25 -0.10 12.61
C GLU A 772 19.86 -0.44 12.06
N PRO A 773 18.87 0.46 12.26
CA PRO A 773 17.51 0.25 11.81
C PRO A 773 17.39 0.45 10.29
N PRO A 774 16.49 -0.28 9.61
CA PRO A 774 16.16 0.00 8.20
C PRO A 774 15.32 1.29 8.10
N LYS A 775 15.73 2.28 7.28
CA LYS A 775 14.84 3.42 6.98
C LYS A 775 13.75 3.07 5.97
N ARG A 776 12.70 3.90 5.99
CA ARG A 776 11.41 3.67 5.30
C ARG A 776 11.17 4.60 4.12
N ALA A 777 10.33 4.11 3.21
CA ALA A 777 9.74 4.87 2.13
C ALA A 777 8.77 5.96 2.64
N ALA A 778 8.65 7.03 1.86
CA ALA A 778 7.75 8.16 2.16
C ALA A 778 6.28 7.74 2.19
N VAL A 779 5.52 8.32 3.11
CA VAL A 779 4.09 8.03 3.32
C VAL A 779 3.23 9.04 2.55
N GLN A 780 2.25 8.54 1.80
CA GLN A 780 1.27 9.39 1.10
C GLN A 780 0.19 9.94 2.06
N VAL A 781 -0.22 11.17 1.82
CA VAL A 781 -1.23 11.88 2.61
C VAL A 781 -2.62 11.36 2.29
N ALA A 782 -3.26 10.67 3.24
CA ALA A 782 -4.66 10.24 3.13
C ALA A 782 -5.54 11.05 4.10
N GLY A 783 -5.94 12.26 3.70
CA GLY A 783 -6.91 13.05 4.45
C GLY A 783 -8.32 12.43 4.39
N GLY A 784 -9.08 12.48 5.49
CA GLY A 784 -10.53 12.24 5.48
C GLY A 784 -11.04 10.82 5.78
N ILE A 785 -10.19 9.90 6.26
CA ILE A 785 -10.62 8.54 6.65
C ILE A 785 -10.86 8.48 8.17
N LYS A 786 -12.12 8.28 8.58
CA LYS A 786 -12.49 8.16 10.00
C LYS A 786 -12.44 6.69 10.42
N GLY A 787 -11.48 6.34 11.28
CA GLY A 787 -11.36 5.01 11.89
C GLY A 787 -12.53 4.67 12.81
N ILE A 788 -12.74 3.39 13.06
CA ILE A 788 -13.72 2.90 14.05
C ILE A 788 -13.05 2.92 15.43
N GLU A 789 -13.66 3.59 16.41
CA GLU A 789 -13.18 3.62 17.78
C GLU A 789 -13.73 2.43 18.60
N SER A 790 -12.90 1.90 19.51
CA SER A 790 -13.28 0.98 20.58
C SER A 790 -13.14 1.70 21.93
N TYR A 791 -13.99 1.34 22.89
CA TYR A 791 -13.96 1.86 24.25
C TYR A 791 -13.31 0.89 25.25
N SER A 792 -12.81 -0.26 24.78
CA SER A 792 -12.18 -1.28 25.60
C SER A 792 -10.93 -1.84 24.93
N PHE A 793 -9.93 -2.19 25.75
CA PHE A 793 -8.77 -2.98 25.34
C PHE A 793 -9.08 -4.48 25.28
N ASP A 794 -10.20 -4.92 25.86
CA ASP A 794 -10.69 -6.29 25.76
C ASP A 794 -11.55 -6.45 24.50
N VAL A 795 -11.43 -7.59 23.84
CA VAL A 795 -12.19 -7.90 22.63
C VAL A 795 -13.69 -7.82 22.93
N GLN A 796 -14.41 -7.02 22.16
CA GLN A 796 -15.86 -6.88 22.27
C GLN A 796 -16.52 -7.57 21.09
N PRO A 797 -17.76 -8.09 21.23
CA PRO A 797 -18.51 -8.58 20.08
C PRO A 797 -18.59 -7.51 18.98
N VAL A 798 -18.42 -7.93 17.73
CA VAL A 798 -18.55 -7.04 16.56
C VAL A 798 -19.99 -6.53 16.48
N GLY A 799 -20.17 -5.20 16.45
CA GLY A 799 -21.50 -4.58 16.39
C GLY A 799 -22.15 -4.76 15.02
N GLU A 800 -21.59 -4.11 14.00
CA GLU A 800 -22.05 -4.20 12.61
C GLU A 800 -20.87 -4.55 11.69
N VAL A 801 -20.76 -5.83 11.31
CA VAL A 801 -19.69 -6.35 10.42
C VAL A 801 -19.58 -5.51 9.15
N ALA A 802 -20.71 -5.16 8.53
CA ALA A 802 -20.74 -4.36 7.31
C ALA A 802 -20.10 -2.98 7.49
N LYS A 803 -20.43 -2.27 8.58
CA LYS A 803 -19.90 -0.94 8.85
C LYS A 803 -18.39 -0.96 9.13
N GLU A 804 -17.94 -1.94 9.90
CA GLU A 804 -16.50 -2.10 10.18
C GLU A 804 -15.71 -2.52 8.92
N ALA A 805 -16.27 -3.41 8.10
CA ALA A 805 -15.68 -3.83 6.84
C ALA A 805 -15.58 -2.67 5.84
N GLU A 806 -16.63 -1.86 5.69
CA GLU A 806 -16.63 -0.70 4.80
C GLU A 806 -15.54 0.31 5.19
N ALA A 807 -15.47 0.67 6.47
CA ALA A 807 -14.50 1.62 6.99
C ALA A 807 -13.07 1.12 6.78
N TYR A 808 -12.81 -0.14 7.12
CA TYR A 808 -11.49 -0.75 6.98
C TYR A 808 -11.08 -0.90 5.51
N LEU A 809 -11.94 -1.41 4.62
CA LEU A 809 -11.62 -1.58 3.21
C LEU A 809 -11.38 -0.24 2.53
N LYS A 810 -12.17 0.79 2.87
CA LYS A 810 -11.94 2.16 2.39
C LYS A 810 -10.56 2.64 2.81
N GLN A 811 -10.19 2.47 4.08
CA GLN A 811 -8.86 2.82 4.58
C GLN A 811 -7.75 2.06 3.84
N CYS A 812 -7.89 0.74 3.74
CA CYS A 812 -6.92 -0.15 3.09
C CYS A 812 -6.63 0.26 1.64
N TYR A 813 -7.67 0.48 0.84
CA TYR A 813 -7.47 0.78 -0.58
C TYR A 813 -7.06 2.23 -0.84
N VAL A 814 -7.53 3.19 -0.04
CA VAL A 814 -7.10 4.59 -0.19
C VAL A 814 -5.64 4.77 0.23
N GLU A 815 -5.23 4.26 1.40
CA GLU A 815 -3.84 4.40 1.87
C GLU A 815 -2.82 3.61 1.02
N ARG A 816 -3.29 2.66 0.20
CA ARG A 816 -2.46 1.92 -0.76
C ARG A 816 -2.41 2.55 -2.15
N GLY A 817 -3.05 3.71 -2.37
CA GLY A 817 -3.10 4.38 -3.67
C GLY A 817 -4.00 3.69 -4.71
N LEU A 818 -5.04 2.97 -4.26
CA LEU A 818 -5.92 2.14 -5.10
C LEU A 818 -7.43 2.43 -4.86
N PRO A 819 -7.87 3.71 -4.79
CA PRO A 819 -9.24 4.07 -4.41
C PRO A 819 -10.33 3.51 -5.34
N GLU A 820 -10.02 3.28 -6.62
CA GLU A 820 -10.93 2.74 -7.62
C GLU A 820 -11.30 1.26 -7.37
N VAL A 821 -10.51 0.54 -6.57
CA VAL A 821 -10.77 -0.87 -6.20
C VAL A 821 -11.75 -0.99 -5.04
N PHE A 822 -11.86 0.05 -4.21
CA PHE A 822 -12.72 0.03 -3.03
C PHE A 822 -14.18 -0.29 -3.35
N LEU A 823 -14.82 0.46 -4.26
CA LEU A 823 -16.25 0.32 -4.53
C LEU A 823 -16.63 -1.08 -5.05
N PRO A 824 -15.95 -1.67 -6.06
CA PRO A 824 -16.21 -3.04 -6.49
C PRO A 824 -16.00 -4.08 -5.40
N ARG A 825 -14.91 -3.95 -4.62
CA ARG A 825 -14.60 -4.89 -3.52
C ARG A 825 -15.62 -4.79 -2.39
N TRP A 826 -16.05 -3.57 -2.06
CA TRP A 826 -17.08 -3.34 -1.05
C TRP A 826 -18.42 -3.97 -1.44
N GLN A 827 -18.82 -3.87 -2.72
CA GLN A 827 -20.05 -4.52 -3.19
C GLN A 827 -19.99 -6.04 -3.05
N GLU A 828 -18.86 -6.67 -3.38
CA GLU A 828 -18.63 -8.10 -3.18
C GLU A 828 -18.75 -8.48 -1.69
N VAL A 829 -18.02 -7.78 -0.82
CA VAL A 829 -18.01 -8.04 0.62
C VAL A 829 -19.40 -7.82 1.24
N ARG A 830 -20.11 -6.77 0.82
CA ARG A 830 -21.48 -6.51 1.27
C ARG A 830 -22.45 -7.62 0.88
N GLU A 831 -22.33 -8.15 -0.33
CA GLU A 831 -23.11 -9.32 -0.78
C GLU A 831 -22.76 -10.60 0.00
N GLU A 832 -21.48 -10.79 0.31
CA GLU A 832 -20.98 -11.93 1.09
C GLU A 832 -21.52 -11.88 2.53
N ILE A 833 -21.42 -10.71 3.18
CA ILE A 833 -21.97 -10.47 4.52
C ILE A 833 -23.48 -10.67 4.54
N ALA A 834 -24.21 -10.17 3.53
CA ALA A 834 -25.65 -10.35 3.43
C ALA A 834 -26.06 -11.84 3.31
N LYS A 835 -25.20 -12.69 2.75
CA LYS A 835 -25.47 -14.13 2.57
C LYS A 835 -25.03 -14.98 3.76
N THR A 836 -23.86 -14.70 4.33
CA THR A 836 -23.19 -15.59 5.30
C THR A 836 -23.08 -14.99 6.70
N GLY A 837 -23.33 -13.69 6.84
CA GLY A 837 -23.05 -12.92 8.06
C GLY A 837 -21.56 -12.57 8.26
N LYS A 838 -20.67 -13.03 7.38
CA LYS A 838 -19.21 -12.83 7.47
C LYS A 838 -18.61 -12.54 6.07
N TYR A 839 -17.33 -12.23 6.02
CA TYR A 839 -16.57 -12.19 4.77
C TYR A 839 -15.11 -12.62 5.00
N GLU A 840 -14.43 -12.97 3.91
CA GLU A 840 -13.01 -13.31 3.95
C GLU A 840 -12.11 -12.21 3.40
N HIS A 841 -11.03 -11.96 4.13
CA HIS A 841 -9.94 -11.07 3.72
C HIS A 841 -9.04 -11.73 2.68
N THR A 842 -8.56 -10.95 1.72
CA THR A 842 -7.39 -11.32 0.89
C THR A 842 -6.11 -11.30 1.74
N LEU A 843 -5.02 -11.90 1.25
CA LEU A 843 -3.73 -11.85 1.94
C LEU A 843 -3.22 -10.41 2.10
N ASP A 844 -3.42 -9.57 1.09
CA ASP A 844 -3.05 -8.15 1.12
C ASP A 844 -3.81 -7.38 2.18
N GLU A 845 -5.14 -7.58 2.24
CA GLU A 845 -5.99 -6.99 3.27
C GLU A 845 -5.51 -7.44 4.66
N LEU A 846 -5.34 -8.74 4.89
CA LEU A 846 -4.83 -9.27 6.16
C LEU A 846 -3.46 -8.69 6.53
N SER A 847 -2.53 -8.59 5.57
CA SER A 847 -1.18 -8.10 5.79
C SER A 847 -1.16 -6.61 6.15
N TYR A 848 -1.89 -5.79 5.40
CA TYR A 848 -2.04 -4.36 5.71
C TYR A 848 -2.77 -4.18 7.05
N GLY A 849 -3.84 -4.94 7.28
CA GLY A 849 -4.64 -4.89 8.50
C GLY A 849 -3.85 -5.23 9.77
N ALA A 850 -3.02 -6.26 9.73
CA ALA A 850 -2.17 -6.66 10.86
C ALA A 850 -1.10 -5.60 11.20
N ARG A 851 -0.54 -4.95 10.18
CA ARG A 851 0.40 -3.84 10.32
C ARG A 851 -0.29 -2.60 10.88
N LEU A 852 -1.46 -2.27 10.35
CA LEU A 852 -2.28 -1.17 10.82
C LEU A 852 -2.73 -1.39 12.28
N ALA A 853 -3.04 -2.62 12.68
CA ALA A 853 -3.34 -2.97 14.06
C ALA A 853 -2.17 -2.68 15.03
N TRP A 854 -0.93 -2.97 14.61
CA TRP A 854 0.26 -2.63 15.40
C TRP A 854 0.44 -1.11 15.48
N ARG A 855 0.30 -0.41 14.35
CA ARG A 855 0.32 1.06 14.31
C ARG A 855 -0.73 1.71 15.23
N ASN A 856 -1.92 1.11 15.32
CA ASN A 856 -3.01 1.56 16.19
C ASN A 856 -2.86 1.12 17.67
N SER A 857 -1.87 0.31 18.01
CA SER A 857 -1.67 -0.20 19.38
C SER A 857 -1.15 0.90 20.31
N SER A 858 -2.06 1.60 21.00
CA SER A 858 -1.74 2.77 21.84
C SER A 858 -0.78 2.48 23.02
N ARG A 859 -0.62 1.21 23.38
CA ARG A 859 0.29 0.74 24.45
C ARG A 859 1.65 0.26 23.96
N CYS A 860 1.94 0.36 22.66
CA CYS A 860 3.20 -0.07 22.09
C CYS A 860 4.11 1.12 21.80
N VAL A 861 5.26 1.18 22.48
CA VAL A 861 6.32 2.17 22.21
C VAL A 861 7.11 1.81 20.94
N GLY A 862 7.23 0.52 20.60
CA GLY A 862 7.93 0.05 19.38
C GLY A 862 7.17 0.24 18.08
N ARG A 863 6.17 1.15 18.02
CA ARG A 863 5.34 1.38 16.83
C ARG A 863 6.11 1.89 15.63
N TYR A 864 7.28 2.49 15.83
CA TYR A 864 8.19 2.81 14.75
C TYR A 864 8.38 1.62 13.79
N PHE A 865 8.43 0.38 14.28
CA PHE A 865 8.68 -0.81 13.46
C PHE A 865 7.43 -1.41 12.79
N TRP A 866 6.26 -0.79 12.85
CA TRP A 866 4.99 -1.38 12.40
C TRP A 866 4.94 -1.98 10.97
N GLN A 867 5.59 -1.38 9.98
CA GLN A 867 5.66 -1.87 8.60
C GLN A 867 6.58 -3.08 8.39
N SER A 868 7.54 -3.30 9.30
CA SER A 868 8.49 -4.42 9.18
C SER A 868 7.88 -5.76 9.56
N LEU A 869 6.66 -5.76 10.11
CA LEU A 869 5.93 -6.97 10.46
C LEU A 869 5.75 -7.87 9.22
N GLN A 870 6.28 -9.08 9.34
CA GLN A 870 6.06 -10.16 8.37
C GLN A 870 4.80 -10.93 8.77
N ILE A 871 3.98 -11.32 7.79
CA ILE A 871 2.72 -12.01 8.02
C ILE A 871 2.80 -13.40 7.39
N ARG A 872 2.52 -14.43 8.21
CA ARG A 872 2.33 -15.81 7.76
C ARG A 872 0.86 -16.14 7.77
N ASP A 873 0.31 -16.41 6.60
CA ASP A 873 -1.08 -16.84 6.45
C ASP A 873 -1.21 -18.35 6.62
N MET A 874 -1.77 -18.76 7.75
CA MET A 874 -2.00 -20.16 8.13
C MET A 874 -3.49 -20.42 8.33
N ARG A 875 -4.37 -19.63 7.70
CA ARG A 875 -5.83 -19.76 7.81
C ARG A 875 -6.38 -21.09 7.28
N HIS A 876 -5.60 -21.78 6.44
CA HIS A 876 -5.92 -23.07 5.84
C HIS A 876 -5.64 -24.28 6.74
N LEU A 877 -4.91 -24.10 7.86
CA LEU A 877 -4.61 -25.20 8.78
C LEU A 877 -5.82 -25.55 9.62
N GLU A 878 -6.06 -26.83 9.92
CA GLU A 878 -7.31 -27.29 10.55
C GLU A 878 -7.10 -28.10 11.83
N THR A 879 -5.89 -28.60 12.09
CA THR A 879 -5.59 -29.46 13.24
C THR A 879 -4.68 -28.80 14.28
N GLU A 880 -4.78 -29.26 15.53
CA GLU A 880 -3.91 -28.84 16.63
C GLU A 880 -2.42 -29.10 16.31
N GLU A 881 -2.09 -30.22 15.67
CA GLU A 881 -0.73 -30.60 15.27
C GLU A 881 -0.15 -29.69 14.18
N GLU A 882 -0.94 -29.33 13.17
CA GLU A 882 -0.53 -28.39 12.13
C GLU A 882 -0.29 -26.99 12.72
N MET A 883 -1.18 -26.54 13.62
CA MET A 883 -1.00 -25.28 14.34
C MET A 883 0.28 -25.30 15.17
N TYR A 884 0.52 -26.38 15.93
CA TYR A 884 1.75 -26.56 16.69
C TYR A 884 3.00 -26.49 15.79
N GLY A 885 3.01 -27.20 14.66
CA GLY A 885 4.10 -27.13 13.69
C GLY A 885 4.35 -25.70 13.17
N ALA A 886 3.28 -24.99 12.84
CA ALA A 886 3.37 -23.60 12.39
C ALA A 886 3.91 -22.65 13.47
N ILE A 887 3.58 -22.88 14.75
CA ILE A 887 4.07 -22.12 15.90
C ILE A 887 5.56 -22.43 16.17
N VAL A 888 5.96 -23.69 16.09
CA VAL A 888 7.38 -24.09 16.16
C VAL A 888 8.20 -23.36 15.09
N ASP A 889 7.69 -23.31 13.86
CA ASP A 889 8.31 -22.56 12.78
C ASP A 889 8.31 -21.04 13.02
N HIS A 890 7.27 -20.50 13.67
CA HIS A 890 7.22 -19.09 14.05
C HIS A 890 8.40 -18.76 14.97
N ILE A 891 8.61 -19.54 16.04
CA ILE A 891 9.70 -19.34 16.99
C ILE A 891 11.05 -19.40 16.26
N LYS A 892 11.28 -20.42 15.43
CA LYS A 892 12.51 -20.58 14.64
C LYS A 892 12.80 -19.38 13.73
N ILE A 893 11.81 -18.95 12.95
CA ILE A 893 11.94 -17.85 11.98
C ILE A 893 12.17 -16.52 12.71
N ALA A 894 11.40 -16.27 13.77
CA ALA A 894 11.46 -15.04 14.52
C ALA A 894 12.74 -14.92 15.35
N THR A 895 13.26 -16.03 15.90
CA THR A 895 14.51 -16.03 16.69
C THR A 895 15.75 -15.81 15.83
N ASN A 896 15.82 -16.38 14.61
CA ASN A 896 16.87 -16.11 13.62
C ASN A 896 18.30 -16.01 14.20
N LYS A 897 18.67 -16.95 15.08
CA LYS A 897 19.98 -17.02 15.76
C LYS A 897 20.36 -15.76 16.58
N GLY A 898 19.39 -15.02 17.08
CA GLY A 898 19.59 -13.81 17.87
C GLY A 898 19.24 -12.52 17.12
N ASP A 899 19.29 -12.52 15.78
CA ASP A 899 18.85 -11.38 14.95
C ASP A 899 17.32 -11.40 14.76
N LEU A 900 16.62 -11.08 15.85
CA LEU A 900 15.17 -11.24 15.94
C LEU A 900 14.43 -10.56 14.78
N ARG A 901 13.34 -11.16 14.31
CA ARG A 901 12.45 -10.62 13.25
C ARG A 901 11.04 -10.42 13.76
N ALA A 902 10.42 -9.29 13.44
CA ALA A 902 9.01 -9.06 13.74
C ALA A 902 8.13 -9.92 12.83
N LEU A 903 7.35 -10.82 13.42
CA LEU A 903 6.56 -11.82 12.70
C LEU A 903 5.18 -11.97 13.36
N MET A 904 4.14 -12.13 12.55
CA MET A 904 2.81 -12.58 12.98
C MET A 904 2.43 -13.85 12.20
N THR A 905 1.79 -14.81 12.86
CA THR A 905 1.16 -15.96 12.19
C THR A 905 -0.34 -15.91 12.42
N ALA A 906 -1.13 -15.79 11.35
CA ALA A 906 -2.59 -15.71 11.43
C ALA A 906 -3.21 -17.09 11.17
N PHE A 907 -4.00 -17.57 12.14
CA PHE A 907 -4.82 -18.76 11.98
C PHE A 907 -6.27 -18.40 11.64
N LYS A 908 -7.08 -19.41 11.31
CA LYS A 908 -8.48 -19.23 10.92
C LYS A 908 -9.29 -18.49 12.01
N PRO A 909 -10.15 -17.52 11.65
CA PRO A 909 -10.98 -16.76 12.60
C PRO A 909 -12.27 -17.53 12.95
N ASP A 910 -12.13 -18.71 13.55
CA ASP A 910 -13.24 -19.61 13.91
C ASP A 910 -13.42 -19.80 15.42
N GLY A 911 -12.65 -19.08 16.24
CA GLY A 911 -12.66 -19.19 17.70
C GLY A 911 -11.55 -20.08 18.28
N ARG A 912 -10.69 -20.67 17.43
CA ARG A 912 -9.46 -21.32 17.90
C ARG A 912 -8.57 -20.36 18.68
N ARG A 913 -7.82 -20.86 19.65
CA ARG A 913 -6.97 -20.03 20.51
C ARG A 913 -5.79 -20.77 21.10
N LEU A 914 -4.79 -19.99 21.50
CA LEU A 914 -3.75 -20.39 22.43
C LEU A 914 -4.14 -19.95 23.84
N TRP A 915 -3.95 -20.83 24.83
CA TRP A 915 -4.18 -20.46 26.24
C TRP A 915 -2.99 -19.68 26.81
N ASN A 916 -1.79 -19.94 26.31
CA ASN A 916 -0.58 -19.24 26.72
C ASN A 916 -0.71 -17.72 26.47
N ALA A 917 -0.21 -16.90 27.39
CA ALA A 917 -0.09 -15.46 27.18
C ALA A 917 1.01 -15.11 26.16
N GLN A 918 2.10 -15.86 26.20
CA GLN A 918 3.21 -15.77 25.25
C GLN A 918 3.67 -17.17 24.84
N LEU A 919 4.26 -17.31 23.64
CA LEU A 919 4.75 -18.60 23.14
C LEU A 919 5.81 -19.19 24.06
N LEU A 920 6.69 -18.35 24.62
CA LEU A 920 7.69 -18.74 25.61
C LEU A 920 7.35 -18.09 26.95
N ARG A 921 7.19 -18.92 28.00
CA ARG A 921 7.06 -18.50 29.39
C ARG A 921 7.67 -19.54 30.32
N TYR A 922 8.18 -19.07 31.44
CA TYR A 922 8.65 -19.94 32.51
C TYR A 922 7.50 -20.31 33.46
N ALA A 923 7.49 -21.55 33.95
CA ALA A 923 6.53 -22.05 34.92
C ALA A 923 6.71 -21.38 36.30
N GLY A 924 5.65 -21.43 37.11
CA GLY A 924 5.65 -21.00 38.50
C GLY A 924 5.10 -22.09 39.39
N TYR A 925 5.93 -22.69 40.23
CA TYR A 925 5.56 -23.79 41.11
C TYR A 925 5.40 -23.31 42.55
N LYS A 926 4.18 -23.34 43.06
CA LYS A 926 3.90 -23.06 44.47
C LYS A 926 4.48 -24.14 45.36
N GLN A 927 5.33 -23.75 46.32
CA GLN A 927 5.98 -24.63 47.29
C GLN A 927 5.15 -24.76 48.57
N GLU A 928 5.47 -25.77 49.40
CA GLU A 928 4.77 -26.03 50.67
C GLU A 928 4.92 -24.89 51.69
N ASP A 929 6.05 -24.17 51.65
CA ASP A 929 6.34 -23.02 52.52
C ASP A 929 5.66 -21.71 52.06
N GLY A 930 4.87 -21.78 50.98
CA GLY A 930 4.18 -20.64 50.37
C GLY A 930 5.05 -19.82 49.41
N MET A 931 6.33 -20.14 49.25
CA MET A 931 7.19 -19.52 48.23
C MET A 931 6.86 -20.06 46.84
N VAL A 932 7.27 -19.33 45.81
CA VAL A 932 7.13 -19.77 44.41
C VAL A 932 8.51 -20.02 43.81
N LEU A 933 8.70 -21.22 43.26
CA LEU A 933 9.83 -21.56 42.42
C LEU A 933 9.51 -21.20 40.97
N GLY A 934 10.30 -20.33 40.35
CA GLY A 934 10.09 -19.86 38.98
C GLY A 934 9.37 -18.52 38.92
N ASP A 935 8.45 -18.36 37.96
CA ASP A 935 7.76 -17.09 37.72
C ASP A 935 6.38 -17.04 38.42
N PRO A 936 6.20 -16.22 39.47
CA PRO A 936 4.93 -16.12 40.20
C PRO A 936 3.75 -15.67 39.35
N ALA A 937 3.97 -14.95 38.25
CA ALA A 937 2.89 -14.53 37.35
C ALA A 937 2.22 -15.71 36.64
N ASN A 938 2.90 -16.86 36.54
CA ASN A 938 2.43 -18.00 35.76
C ASN A 938 1.94 -19.17 36.63
N VAL A 939 1.81 -19.00 37.96
CA VAL A 939 1.38 -20.08 38.87
C VAL A 939 0.04 -20.67 38.44
N GLU A 940 -0.96 -19.83 38.19
CA GLU A 940 -2.30 -20.27 37.81
C GLU A 940 -2.29 -21.09 36.51
N PHE A 941 -1.59 -20.61 35.48
CA PHE A 941 -1.50 -21.33 34.21
C PHE A 941 -0.64 -22.60 34.32
N THR A 942 0.36 -22.61 35.20
CA THR A 942 1.15 -23.81 35.51
C THR A 942 0.26 -24.90 36.12
N GLU A 943 -0.60 -24.54 37.07
CA GLU A 943 -1.58 -25.45 37.67
C GLU A 943 -2.55 -26.01 36.61
N GLN A 944 -3.04 -25.18 35.70
CA GLN A 944 -3.87 -25.63 34.58
C GLN A 944 -3.14 -26.59 33.63
N ALA A 945 -1.87 -26.34 33.30
CA ALA A 945 -1.08 -27.25 32.49
C ALA A 945 -0.89 -28.63 33.18
N LEU A 946 -0.64 -28.63 34.49
CA LEU A 946 -0.54 -29.85 35.30
C LEU A 946 -1.86 -30.65 35.32
N GLU A 947 -3.00 -29.97 35.42
CA GLU A 947 -4.33 -30.58 35.35
C GLU A 947 -4.61 -31.23 33.99
N LEU A 948 -4.10 -30.63 32.90
CA LEU A 948 -4.14 -31.21 31.54
C LEU A 948 -3.17 -32.39 31.35
N GLY A 949 -2.40 -32.75 32.38
CA GLY A 949 -1.49 -33.88 32.38
C GLY A 949 -0.09 -33.58 31.88
N TRP A 950 0.28 -32.30 31.73
CA TRP A 950 1.68 -31.93 31.51
C TRP A 950 2.52 -32.36 32.72
N LYS A 951 3.74 -32.85 32.46
CA LYS A 951 4.66 -33.29 33.51
C LYS A 951 5.87 -32.37 33.51
N PRO A 952 6.14 -31.65 34.60
CA PRO A 952 7.31 -30.80 34.69
C PRO A 952 8.58 -31.66 34.70
N PRO A 953 9.76 -31.04 34.44
CA PRO A 953 11.04 -31.74 34.57
C PRO A 953 11.19 -32.42 35.94
N ALA A 954 11.88 -33.57 35.96
CA ALA A 954 12.05 -34.36 37.19
C ALA A 954 12.72 -33.57 38.34
N ASN A 955 13.55 -32.58 37.99
CA ASN A 955 14.13 -31.62 38.92
C ASN A 955 13.70 -30.21 38.46
N PRO A 956 12.60 -29.66 39.00
CA PRO A 956 12.11 -28.35 38.60
C PRO A 956 13.14 -27.26 38.87
N THR A 957 13.25 -26.30 37.96
CA THR A 957 14.14 -25.15 38.07
C THR A 957 13.35 -23.84 38.02
N PRO A 958 13.95 -22.70 38.42
CA PRO A 958 13.29 -21.41 38.28
C PRO A 958 13.00 -21.00 36.82
N PHE A 959 13.50 -21.71 35.82
CA PHE A 959 13.42 -21.32 34.41
C PHE A 959 12.96 -22.49 33.51
N ASP A 960 12.04 -23.31 34.00
CA ASP A 960 11.41 -24.37 33.22
C ASP A 960 10.35 -23.79 32.28
N TYR A 961 10.34 -24.19 31.01
CA TYR A 961 9.33 -23.71 30.05
C TYR A 961 7.98 -24.39 30.24
N LEU A 962 6.93 -23.59 30.13
CA LEU A 962 5.56 -24.08 30.01
C LEU A 962 5.30 -24.71 28.63
N PRO A 963 4.40 -25.69 28.51
CA PRO A 963 3.99 -26.25 27.23
C PRO A 963 3.08 -25.26 26.50
N LEU A 964 2.96 -25.42 25.18
CA LEU A 964 1.94 -24.73 24.38
C LEU A 964 0.61 -25.45 24.51
N VAL A 965 -0.45 -24.73 24.86
CA VAL A 965 -1.80 -25.28 25.02
C VAL A 965 -2.70 -24.69 23.93
N ILE A 966 -3.08 -25.54 22.97
CA ILE A 966 -3.87 -25.20 21.78
C ILE A 966 -5.30 -25.71 21.97
N GLN A 967 -6.28 -24.87 21.66
CA GLN A 967 -7.69 -25.23 21.70
C GLN A 967 -8.38 -24.88 20.38
N LEU A 968 -8.98 -25.88 19.73
CA LEU A 968 -9.87 -25.69 18.60
C LEU A 968 -11.32 -25.44 19.07
N PRO A 969 -12.18 -24.84 18.22
CA PRO A 969 -13.56 -24.53 18.58
C PRO A 969 -14.33 -25.79 19.00
N GLY A 970 -14.93 -25.76 20.19
CA GLY A 970 -15.74 -26.86 20.72
C GLY A 970 -14.97 -28.13 21.11
N LYS A 971 -13.63 -28.09 21.15
CA LYS A 971 -12.78 -29.20 21.61
C LYS A 971 -12.11 -28.89 22.94
N GLU A 972 -11.75 -29.96 23.66
CA GLU A 972 -10.86 -29.88 24.81
C GLU A 972 -9.46 -29.40 24.38
N PRO A 973 -8.76 -28.61 25.22
CA PRO A 973 -7.42 -28.12 24.92
C PRO A 973 -6.40 -29.28 24.91
N LYS A 974 -5.37 -29.14 24.07
CA LYS A 974 -4.24 -30.08 23.98
C LYS A 974 -2.92 -29.36 24.20
N TRP A 975 -2.08 -29.93 25.05
CA TRP A 975 -0.75 -29.40 25.33
C TRP A 975 0.34 -30.05 24.45
N PHE A 976 1.38 -29.29 24.14
CA PHE A 976 2.54 -29.68 23.35
C PHE A 976 3.80 -29.09 23.98
N ASP A 977 4.82 -29.93 24.23
CA ASP A 977 6.12 -29.42 24.67
C ASP A 977 6.81 -28.61 23.56
N ILE A 978 7.59 -27.62 23.97
CA ILE A 978 8.40 -26.81 23.05
C ILE A 978 9.75 -27.52 22.86
N PRO A 979 10.19 -27.79 21.62
CA PRO A 979 11.47 -28.44 21.38
C PRO A 979 12.62 -27.58 21.95
N PRO A 980 13.48 -28.08 22.86
CA PRO A 980 14.51 -27.25 23.49
C PRO A 980 15.48 -26.60 22.50
N GLU A 981 15.72 -27.23 21.34
CA GLU A 981 16.66 -26.77 20.32
C GLU A 981 16.23 -25.50 19.56
N ILE A 982 14.96 -25.10 19.66
CA ILE A 982 14.44 -23.89 19.01
C ILE A 982 14.42 -22.68 19.94
N ILE A 983 14.72 -22.91 21.22
CA ILE A 983 14.70 -21.90 22.26
C ILE A 983 16.09 -21.30 22.37
N LEU A 984 16.17 -19.97 22.25
CA LEU A 984 17.40 -19.22 22.51
C LEU A 984 17.29 -18.55 23.88
N ASP A 985 18.03 -19.08 24.86
CA ASP A 985 18.22 -18.47 26.18
C ASP A 985 19.43 -17.55 26.16
N VAL A 986 19.31 -16.40 26.82
CA VAL A 986 20.40 -15.47 27.12
C VAL A 986 20.74 -15.60 28.59
N LYS A 987 21.97 -16.03 28.90
CA LYS A 987 22.48 -16.04 30.28
C LYS A 987 22.79 -14.62 30.72
N ILE A 988 22.41 -14.24 31.94
CA ILE A 988 22.62 -12.88 32.42
C ILE A 988 23.92 -12.80 33.22
N VAL A 989 24.85 -12.01 32.69
CA VAL A 989 26.17 -11.67 33.26
C VAL A 989 26.32 -10.15 33.31
N HIS A 990 27.30 -9.65 34.07
CA HIS A 990 27.54 -8.22 34.23
C HIS A 990 28.98 -7.88 33.81
N PRO A 991 29.23 -6.77 33.09
CA PRO A 991 30.57 -6.40 32.63
C PRO A 991 31.57 -6.21 33.78
N ASP A 992 31.14 -5.57 34.87
CA ASP A 992 32.03 -5.23 36.00
C ASP A 992 31.88 -6.12 37.25
N TYR A 993 30.84 -6.97 37.32
CA TYR A 993 30.52 -7.73 38.53
C TYR A 993 30.46 -9.22 38.23
N GLU A 994 31.60 -9.92 38.28
CA GLU A 994 31.69 -11.36 37.97
C GLU A 994 30.69 -12.23 38.76
N TRP A 995 30.37 -11.83 40.01
CA TRP A 995 29.43 -12.56 40.86
C TRP A 995 27.99 -12.58 40.33
N PHE A 996 27.63 -11.77 39.32
CA PHE A 996 26.31 -11.81 38.71
C PHE A 996 26.00 -13.18 38.10
N GLU A 997 27.00 -13.86 37.53
CA GLU A 997 26.83 -15.20 36.96
C GLU A 997 26.39 -16.21 38.01
N GLU A 998 26.82 -16.06 39.27
CA GLU A 998 26.43 -16.92 40.39
C GLU A 998 24.93 -16.83 40.72
N LEU A 999 24.24 -15.76 40.29
CA LEU A 999 22.78 -15.65 40.46
C LEU A 999 22.02 -16.62 39.54
N GLY A 1000 22.68 -17.19 38.52
CA GLY A 1000 22.12 -18.18 37.61
C GLY A 1000 20.93 -17.65 36.80
N LEU A 1001 20.84 -16.34 36.58
CA LEU A 1001 19.74 -15.72 35.86
C LEU A 1001 19.87 -15.98 34.35
N LYS A 1002 18.75 -16.25 33.70
CA LYS A 1002 18.63 -16.31 32.24
C LYS A 1002 17.27 -15.82 31.79
N TRP A 1003 17.17 -15.42 30.53
CA TRP A 1003 15.89 -15.06 29.91
C TRP A 1003 15.85 -15.50 28.45
N TYR A 1004 14.69 -15.91 27.95
CA TYR A 1004 14.53 -16.27 26.54
C TYR A 1004 14.58 -15.03 25.65
N ALA A 1005 15.11 -15.17 24.44
CA ALA A 1005 15.34 -14.07 23.52
C ALA A 1005 14.06 -13.50 22.89
N LEU A 1006 13.01 -14.32 22.70
CA LEU A 1006 11.88 -13.99 21.82
C LEU A 1006 10.61 -13.56 22.60
N PRO A 1007 10.19 -12.28 22.57
CA PRO A 1007 8.92 -11.82 23.15
C PRO A 1007 7.75 -12.01 22.17
N ALA A 1008 7.11 -13.18 22.19
CA ALA A 1008 5.99 -13.50 21.29
C ALA A 1008 4.65 -13.58 22.04
N VAL A 1009 3.78 -12.59 21.88
CA VAL A 1009 2.42 -12.53 22.47
C VAL A 1009 1.48 -13.41 21.66
N CYS A 1010 0.58 -14.15 22.32
CA CYS A 1010 -0.34 -15.05 21.63
C CYS A 1010 -1.75 -15.16 22.19
N ASN A 1011 -2.09 -14.45 23.28
CA ASN A 1011 -3.44 -14.42 23.87
C ASN A 1011 -4.27 -13.18 23.47
N MET A 1012 -3.87 -12.46 22.42
CA MET A 1012 -4.61 -11.32 21.90
C MET A 1012 -5.35 -11.69 20.61
N SER A 1013 -6.53 -11.10 20.42
CA SER A 1013 -7.32 -11.21 19.20
C SER A 1013 -7.03 -10.02 18.28
N LEU A 1014 -6.74 -10.27 17.01
CA LEU A 1014 -6.74 -9.23 15.98
C LEU A 1014 -8.19 -9.00 15.51
N ASP A 1015 -8.75 -7.82 15.80
CA ASP A 1015 -10.04 -7.40 15.25
C ASP A 1015 -9.79 -6.52 14.02
N LEU A 1016 -10.21 -7.03 12.86
CA LEU A 1016 -9.90 -6.48 11.54
C LEU A 1016 -11.17 -6.42 10.70
N GLY A 1017 -11.71 -5.21 10.50
CA GLY A 1017 -12.87 -4.97 9.64
C GLY A 1017 -14.12 -5.76 10.02
N GLY A 1018 -14.32 -6.06 11.31
CA GLY A 1018 -15.43 -6.90 11.77
C GLY A 1018 -15.18 -8.41 11.67
N VAL A 1019 -13.94 -8.84 11.41
CA VAL A 1019 -13.49 -10.24 11.55
C VAL A 1019 -12.50 -10.35 12.70
N GLN A 1020 -12.76 -11.24 13.64
CA GLN A 1020 -11.94 -11.44 14.84
C GLN A 1020 -11.08 -12.70 14.72
N TYR A 1021 -9.78 -12.51 14.60
CA TYR A 1021 -8.78 -13.57 14.61
C TYR A 1021 -8.32 -13.81 16.05
N THR A 1022 -8.92 -14.79 16.71
CA THR A 1022 -8.66 -15.14 18.12
C THR A 1022 -7.33 -15.86 18.35
N CYS A 1023 -6.57 -16.15 17.29
CA CYS A 1023 -5.27 -16.80 17.39
C CYS A 1023 -4.31 -16.19 16.35
N THR A 1024 -3.58 -15.16 16.77
CA THR A 1024 -2.57 -14.49 15.96
C THR A 1024 -1.29 -14.27 16.76
N PRO A 1025 -0.50 -15.32 17.06
CA PRO A 1025 0.79 -15.11 17.73
C PRO A 1025 1.66 -14.14 16.93
N PHE A 1026 2.18 -13.11 17.61
CA PHE A 1026 3.08 -12.12 17.03
C PHE A 1026 4.21 -11.76 17.97
N ASN A 1027 5.34 -11.35 17.41
CA ASN A 1027 6.50 -10.89 18.17
C ASN A 1027 7.11 -9.62 17.59
N GLY A 1028 7.79 -8.88 18.47
CA GLY A 1028 8.77 -7.86 18.11
C GLY A 1028 10.11 -8.21 18.74
N PHE A 1029 10.75 -7.22 19.35
CA PHE A 1029 12.00 -7.35 20.09
C PHE A 1029 11.79 -6.86 21.51
N TYR A 1030 12.67 -7.27 22.43
CA TYR A 1030 12.62 -6.76 23.79
C TYR A 1030 13.12 -5.32 23.84
N MET A 1031 12.44 -4.51 24.66
CA MET A 1031 13.06 -3.38 25.33
C MET A 1031 13.70 -3.86 26.63
N GLY A 1032 14.97 -3.48 26.91
CA GLY A 1032 15.73 -4.02 28.06
C GLY A 1032 15.01 -3.95 29.41
N THR A 1033 14.24 -2.88 29.62
CA THR A 1033 13.48 -2.63 30.85
C THR A 1033 12.29 -3.57 31.03
N GLU A 1034 11.83 -4.29 30.00
CA GLU A 1034 10.86 -5.37 30.18
C GLU A 1034 11.46 -6.52 30.99
N ILE A 1035 12.74 -6.82 30.78
CA ILE A 1035 13.44 -7.91 31.50
C ILE A 1035 13.99 -7.39 32.82
N GLY A 1036 14.90 -6.41 32.78
CA GLY A 1036 15.58 -5.91 33.98
C GLY A 1036 14.67 -5.05 34.85
N GLY A 1037 13.87 -4.19 34.21
CA GLY A 1037 12.97 -3.22 34.85
C GLY A 1037 11.67 -3.81 35.40
N ARG A 1038 11.19 -4.95 34.85
CA ARG A 1038 9.94 -5.61 35.27
C ARG A 1038 10.15 -7.07 35.68
N ASN A 1039 10.58 -7.94 34.77
CA ASN A 1039 10.58 -9.40 35.00
C ASN A 1039 11.48 -9.81 36.18
N PHE A 1040 12.69 -9.26 36.28
CA PHE A 1040 13.61 -9.59 37.36
C PHE A 1040 13.44 -8.75 38.62
N SER A 1041 12.92 -7.53 38.51
CA SER A 1041 12.86 -6.55 39.61
C SER A 1041 11.54 -6.58 40.38
N ASP A 1042 10.40 -6.78 39.71
CA ASP A 1042 9.08 -6.67 40.34
C ASP A 1042 8.95 -7.65 41.51
N THR A 1043 8.37 -7.18 42.62
CA THR A 1043 8.22 -7.96 43.86
C THR A 1043 7.29 -9.16 43.71
N TYR A 1044 6.38 -9.11 42.73
CA TYR A 1044 5.46 -10.17 42.35
C TYR A 1044 5.95 -10.99 41.14
N ARG A 1045 7.21 -10.81 40.74
CA ARG A 1045 7.91 -11.60 39.71
C ARG A 1045 9.13 -12.27 40.34
N TYR A 1046 10.32 -12.17 39.75
CA TYR A 1046 11.51 -12.84 40.28
C TYR A 1046 12.18 -12.12 41.46
N ASN A 1047 11.83 -10.86 41.72
CA ASN A 1047 12.25 -10.05 42.88
C ASN A 1047 13.76 -10.15 43.24
N LYS A 1048 14.63 -9.83 42.29
CA LYS A 1048 16.10 -10.01 42.42
C LYS A 1048 16.84 -8.82 43.02
N LEU A 1049 16.22 -7.65 43.14
CA LEU A 1049 16.88 -6.45 43.66
C LEU A 1049 17.51 -6.64 45.05
N PRO A 1050 16.87 -7.29 46.05
CA PRO A 1050 17.49 -7.49 47.37
C PRO A 1050 18.77 -8.34 47.32
N ALA A 1051 18.79 -9.37 46.47
CA ALA A 1051 19.96 -10.25 46.33
C ALA A 1051 21.14 -9.51 45.67
N ILE A 1052 20.85 -8.71 44.65
CA ILE A 1052 21.83 -7.87 43.94
C ILE A 1052 22.40 -6.81 44.88
N ALA A 1053 21.54 -6.08 45.61
CA ALA A 1053 21.98 -5.05 46.55
C ALA A 1053 22.88 -5.60 47.66
N LYS A 1054 22.58 -6.80 48.18
CA LYS A 1054 23.42 -7.50 49.16
C LYS A 1054 24.80 -7.84 48.58
N LYS A 1055 24.86 -8.36 47.35
CA LYS A 1055 26.12 -8.71 46.67
C LYS A 1055 26.96 -7.47 46.32
N MET A 1056 26.31 -6.36 46.01
CA MET A 1056 26.95 -5.04 45.83
C MET A 1056 27.41 -4.38 47.14
N GLY A 1057 27.03 -4.92 48.31
CA GLY A 1057 27.36 -4.32 49.61
C GLY A 1057 26.62 -3.02 49.90
N LEU A 1058 25.42 -2.83 49.34
CA LEU A 1058 24.60 -1.63 49.56
C LEU A 1058 23.91 -1.66 50.92
N ASP A 1059 23.81 -0.49 51.56
CA ASP A 1059 23.00 -0.32 52.76
C ASP A 1059 21.50 -0.36 52.42
N CYS A 1060 20.87 -1.49 52.75
CA CYS A 1060 19.45 -1.74 52.51
C CYS A 1060 18.56 -1.39 53.72
N SER A 1061 19.09 -0.68 54.73
CA SER A 1061 18.36 -0.37 55.97
C SER A 1061 17.30 0.71 55.83
N SER A 1062 17.44 1.61 54.85
CA SER A 1062 16.49 2.70 54.53
C SER A 1062 16.33 2.85 53.02
N ASN A 1063 15.18 3.37 52.57
CA ASN A 1063 14.99 3.74 51.16
C ASN A 1063 15.79 5.00 50.79
N ASP A 1064 16.17 5.85 51.76
CA ASP A 1064 16.93 7.09 51.51
C ASP A 1064 18.33 6.85 50.93
N THR A 1065 18.84 5.61 51.06
CA THR A 1065 20.13 5.21 50.48
C THR A 1065 20.05 4.94 48.96
N LEU A 1066 18.84 4.93 48.40
CA LEU A 1066 18.54 4.65 47.00
C LEU A 1066 19.10 3.30 46.52
N TRP A 1067 19.18 2.31 47.43
CA TRP A 1067 19.76 1.01 47.11
C TRP A 1067 18.99 0.27 46.01
N LYS A 1068 17.66 0.46 45.92
CA LYS A 1068 16.81 -0.15 44.89
C LYS A 1068 17.15 0.38 43.51
N ASP A 1069 17.24 1.70 43.38
CA ASP A 1069 17.59 2.40 42.14
C ASP A 1069 18.96 1.95 41.64
N ARG A 1070 19.95 1.93 42.54
CA ARG A 1070 21.32 1.47 42.21
C ARG A 1070 21.34 0.02 41.75
N ALA A 1071 20.71 -0.90 42.49
CA ALA A 1071 20.64 -2.30 42.10
C ALA A 1071 19.86 -2.52 40.79
N LEU A 1072 18.84 -1.72 40.54
CA LEU A 1072 18.01 -1.78 39.33
C LEU A 1072 18.76 -1.33 38.08
N ILE A 1073 19.59 -0.28 38.20
CA ILE A 1073 20.44 0.18 37.10
C ILE A 1073 21.44 -0.91 36.72
N GLU A 1074 22.20 -1.47 37.68
CA GLU A 1074 23.17 -2.54 37.38
C GLU A 1074 22.50 -3.79 36.80
N LEU A 1075 21.27 -4.11 37.23
CA LEU A 1075 20.51 -5.21 36.64
C LEU A 1075 20.15 -4.95 35.17
N ASN A 1076 19.79 -3.71 34.81
CA ASN A 1076 19.52 -3.36 33.41
C ASN A 1076 20.81 -3.33 32.58
N VAL A 1077 21.93 -2.88 33.15
CA VAL A 1077 23.26 -2.98 32.52
C VAL A 1077 23.61 -4.44 32.24
N ALA A 1078 23.43 -5.35 33.21
CA ALA A 1078 23.63 -6.78 33.01
C ALA A 1078 22.79 -7.34 31.85
N VAL A 1079 21.49 -7.00 31.79
CA VAL A 1079 20.60 -7.45 30.71
C VAL A 1079 21.09 -6.95 29.35
N LEU A 1080 21.36 -5.65 29.20
CA LEU A 1080 21.82 -5.06 27.95
C LEU A 1080 23.14 -5.68 27.49
N HIS A 1081 24.11 -5.77 28.41
CA HIS A 1081 25.41 -6.36 28.15
C HIS A 1081 25.30 -7.83 27.71
N SER A 1082 24.50 -8.62 28.42
CA SER A 1082 24.36 -10.06 28.15
C SER A 1082 23.75 -10.35 26.77
N PHE A 1083 22.71 -9.60 26.39
CA PHE A 1083 22.08 -9.74 25.08
C PHE A 1083 23.05 -9.35 23.96
N LYS A 1084 23.76 -8.24 24.13
CA LYS A 1084 24.79 -7.79 23.19
C LYS A 1084 25.93 -8.80 23.04
N GLU A 1085 26.50 -9.28 24.15
CA GLU A 1085 27.59 -10.25 24.16
C GLU A 1085 27.22 -11.56 23.45
N GLN A 1086 25.98 -12.02 23.63
CA GLN A 1086 25.46 -13.25 23.01
C GLN A 1086 24.86 -13.03 21.60
N GLY A 1087 24.99 -11.83 21.02
CA GLY A 1087 24.55 -11.53 19.66
C GLY A 1087 23.03 -11.55 19.48
N VAL A 1088 22.28 -11.21 20.52
CA VAL A 1088 20.81 -11.19 20.52
C VAL A 1088 20.28 -9.76 20.50
N ARG A 1089 19.41 -9.45 19.53
CA ARG A 1089 18.80 -8.12 19.37
C ARG A 1089 17.94 -7.76 20.58
N LEU A 1090 18.26 -6.62 21.19
CA LEU A 1090 17.52 -5.97 22.26
C LEU A 1090 17.78 -4.47 22.17
N ILE A 1091 16.77 -3.65 22.46
CA ILE A 1091 16.88 -2.19 22.37
C ILE A 1091 16.75 -1.60 23.77
N ASP A 1092 17.57 -0.61 24.13
CA ASP A 1092 17.41 0.09 25.39
C ASP A 1092 16.21 1.05 25.35
N HIS A 1093 15.82 1.55 26.52
CA HIS A 1093 14.61 2.34 26.66
C HIS A 1093 14.76 3.79 26.18
N HIS A 1094 15.97 4.35 26.12
CA HIS A 1094 16.20 5.68 25.59
C HIS A 1094 16.05 5.64 24.06
N SER A 1095 16.79 4.77 23.38
CA SER A 1095 16.69 4.63 21.92
C SER A 1095 15.30 4.19 21.47
N MET A 1096 14.62 3.32 22.22
CA MET A 1096 13.24 2.93 21.91
C MET A 1096 12.27 4.14 21.96
N THR A 1097 12.44 5.03 22.93
CA THR A 1097 11.62 6.25 23.01
C THR A 1097 11.98 7.26 21.94
N ASP A 1098 13.24 7.33 21.48
CA ASP A 1098 13.64 8.17 20.35
C ASP A 1098 12.97 7.71 19.05
N TYR A 1099 12.94 6.39 18.78
CA TYR A 1099 12.20 5.84 17.65
C TYR A 1099 10.69 6.13 17.74
N PHE A 1100 10.12 6.14 18.95
CA PHE A 1100 8.73 6.53 19.11
C PHE A 1100 8.49 8.00 18.73
N MET A 1101 9.43 8.90 19.02
CA MET A 1101 9.36 10.29 18.58
C MET A 1101 9.42 10.41 17.05
N GLU A 1102 10.24 9.62 16.37
CA GLU A 1102 10.25 9.56 14.90
C GLU A 1102 8.92 9.06 14.32
N PHE A 1103 8.35 8.02 14.92
CA PHE A 1103 7.02 7.53 14.55
C PHE A 1103 5.96 8.63 14.66
N MET A 1104 5.99 9.42 15.74
CA MET A 1104 5.10 10.55 15.91
C MET A 1104 5.28 11.61 14.81
N ALA A 1105 6.53 11.94 14.47
CA ALA A 1105 6.82 12.88 13.41
C ALA A 1105 6.26 12.42 12.05
N ASP A 1106 6.37 11.12 11.74
CA ASP A 1106 5.82 10.54 10.50
C ASP A 1106 4.29 10.56 10.46
N GLU A 1107 3.64 10.23 11.57
CA GLU A 1107 2.17 10.31 11.67
C GLU A 1107 1.67 11.74 11.50
N GLN A 1108 2.38 12.71 12.07
CA GLN A 1108 2.08 14.13 11.94
C GLN A 1108 2.25 14.63 10.49
N LYS A 1109 3.31 14.21 9.78
CA LYS A 1109 3.47 14.52 8.33
C LYS A 1109 2.28 14.03 7.51
N CYS A 1110 1.69 12.91 7.90
CA CYS A 1110 0.51 12.35 7.25
C CYS A 1110 -0.81 13.00 7.69
N GLN A 1111 -0.76 14.00 8.58
CA GLN A 1111 -1.91 14.64 9.21
C GLN A 1111 -2.80 13.65 9.98
N ARG A 1112 -2.21 12.62 10.57
CA ARG A 1112 -2.94 11.58 11.33
C ARG A 1112 -2.80 11.82 12.83
N PRO A 1113 -3.89 11.69 13.60
CA PRO A 1113 -3.84 11.88 15.05
C PRO A 1113 -3.02 10.77 15.71
N ILE A 1114 -2.25 11.14 16.73
CA ILE A 1114 -1.45 10.20 17.51
C ILE A 1114 -2.20 9.87 18.78
N HIS A 1115 -2.50 8.58 18.95
CA HIS A 1115 -3.11 8.05 20.16
C HIS A 1115 -2.12 7.18 20.92
N ALA A 1116 -2.01 7.39 22.23
CA ALA A 1116 -1.11 6.63 23.08
C ALA A 1116 -1.59 6.58 24.54
N ASP A 1117 -1.26 5.48 25.22
CA ASP A 1117 -1.46 5.31 26.66
C ASP A 1117 -0.15 5.70 27.37
N TRP A 1118 -0.09 6.93 27.91
CA TRP A 1118 1.14 7.50 28.48
C TRP A 1118 1.81 6.58 29.50
N GLY A 1119 1.02 5.93 30.37
CA GLY A 1119 1.52 5.03 31.41
C GLY A 1119 2.18 3.75 30.88
N TRP A 1120 1.98 3.43 29.60
CA TRP A 1120 2.63 2.32 28.91
C TRP A 1120 3.80 2.75 28.02
N ILE A 1121 3.76 3.97 27.50
CA ILE A 1121 4.82 4.50 26.64
C ILE A 1121 6.03 4.92 27.46
N VAL A 1122 5.83 5.51 28.63
CA VAL A 1122 6.93 5.92 29.52
C VAL A 1122 7.60 4.70 30.13
N PRO A 1123 8.93 4.54 29.97
CA PRO A 1123 9.66 3.41 30.55
C PRO A 1123 9.55 3.35 32.08
N PRO A 1124 9.61 2.13 32.67
CA PRO A 1124 9.42 1.94 34.12
C PRO A 1124 10.61 2.42 34.96
N ILE A 1125 11.71 2.83 34.33
CA ILE A 1125 12.89 3.43 34.95
C ILE A 1125 13.28 4.67 34.14
N SER A 1126 13.92 5.65 34.79
CA SER A 1126 14.44 6.84 34.11
C SER A 1126 13.41 7.64 33.32
N GLY A 1127 12.12 7.59 33.70
CA GLY A 1127 11.02 8.14 32.91
C GLY A 1127 11.25 9.58 32.43
N SER A 1128 11.51 10.52 33.34
CA SER A 1128 11.73 11.94 32.98
C SER A 1128 13.01 12.23 32.18
N LEU A 1129 13.88 11.23 31.99
CA LEU A 1129 15.06 11.32 31.14
C LEU A 1129 14.76 10.90 29.69
N THR A 1130 13.52 10.51 29.39
CA THR A 1130 13.08 10.10 28.04
C THR A 1130 12.24 11.22 27.42
N PRO A 1131 12.30 11.42 26.09
CA PRO A 1131 11.58 12.50 25.40
C PRO A 1131 10.05 12.38 25.47
N VAL A 1132 9.54 11.18 25.76
CA VAL A 1132 8.10 10.90 25.83
C VAL A 1132 7.43 11.34 27.14
N TYR A 1133 8.21 11.52 28.21
CA TYR A 1133 7.67 11.86 29.54
C TYR A 1133 6.90 13.19 29.60
N PRO A 1134 7.40 14.32 29.06
CA PRO A 1134 6.69 15.59 29.14
C PRO A 1134 5.48 15.70 28.20
N LEU A 1135 5.21 14.70 27.36
CA LEU A 1135 4.14 14.74 26.36
C LEU A 1135 2.79 14.36 26.96
N GLU A 1136 1.72 15.01 26.50
CA GLU A 1136 0.34 14.64 26.80
C GLU A 1136 -0.24 13.85 25.63
N PHE A 1137 -0.81 12.68 25.90
CA PHE A 1137 -1.41 11.83 24.89
C PHE A 1137 -2.90 11.63 25.14
N GLU A 1138 -3.68 11.68 24.05
CA GLU A 1138 -5.05 11.21 24.07
C GLU A 1138 -5.07 9.69 23.83
N ASN A 1139 -5.53 8.93 24.81
CA ASN A 1139 -5.62 7.47 24.69
C ASN A 1139 -6.94 7.05 24.02
N ARG A 1140 -6.96 6.98 22.69
CA ARG A 1140 -8.04 6.35 21.92
C ARG A 1140 -7.62 5.00 21.35
N ILE A 1141 -8.56 4.07 21.31
CA ILE A 1141 -8.35 2.73 20.76
C ILE A 1141 -9.05 2.68 19.39
N LEU A 1142 -8.26 2.56 18.33
CA LEU A 1142 -8.78 2.47 16.96
C LEU A 1142 -8.80 1.03 16.47
N LYS A 1143 -9.76 0.67 15.63
CA LYS A 1143 -9.75 -0.56 14.84
C LYS A 1143 -9.22 -0.30 13.43
N PRO A 1144 -8.46 -1.23 12.82
CA PRO A 1144 -8.04 -2.54 13.35
C PRO A 1144 -7.09 -2.43 14.57
N ASN A 1145 -7.14 -3.40 15.48
CA ASN A 1145 -6.22 -3.46 16.65
C ASN A 1145 -6.04 -4.89 17.18
N TYR A 1146 -5.08 -5.05 18.09
CA TYR A 1146 -4.94 -6.24 18.94
C TYR A 1146 -5.64 -6.00 20.28
N PHE A 1147 -6.58 -6.87 20.62
CA PHE A 1147 -7.39 -6.79 21.84
C PHE A 1147 -7.09 -7.96 22.78
N TYR A 1148 -7.13 -7.72 24.09
CA TYR A 1148 -7.02 -8.79 25.08
C TYR A 1148 -8.23 -9.72 25.02
N MET A 1149 -7.99 -10.98 25.33
CA MET A 1149 -9.04 -11.98 25.51
C MET A 1149 -9.05 -12.43 26.97
N SER A 1150 -10.23 -12.81 27.46
CA SER A 1150 -10.34 -13.49 28.75
C SER A 1150 -9.62 -14.84 28.72
N ASP A 1151 -9.00 -15.23 29.84
CA ASP A 1151 -8.37 -16.54 29.99
C ASP A 1151 -9.38 -17.65 29.70
N ALA A 1152 -9.01 -18.62 28.86
CA ALA A 1152 -9.93 -19.64 28.37
C ALA A 1152 -10.59 -20.45 29.51
N TRP A 1153 -9.81 -20.76 30.55
CA TRP A 1153 -10.21 -21.56 31.71
C TRP A 1153 -11.05 -20.77 32.73
N LYS A 1154 -11.18 -19.44 32.60
CA LYS A 1154 -11.99 -18.58 33.51
C LYS A 1154 -13.41 -18.33 33.04
N SER A 1155 -13.80 -18.85 31.88
CA SER A 1155 -15.02 -18.48 31.14
C SER A 1155 -16.37 -18.95 31.74
N GLY A 1156 -16.48 -18.97 33.08
CA GLY A 1156 -17.72 -18.99 33.85
C GLY A 1156 -17.98 -17.73 34.70
N GLU A 1157 -16.98 -16.86 34.90
CA GLU A 1157 -17.14 -15.59 35.63
C GLU A 1157 -16.42 -14.47 34.88
N THR A 1158 -17.14 -13.37 34.61
CA THR A 1158 -16.61 -12.16 34.00
C THR A 1158 -15.46 -11.58 34.83
N SER A 1159 -14.21 -11.74 34.39
CA SER A 1159 -13.04 -11.19 35.09
C SER A 1159 -12.44 -9.98 34.35
N LYS A 1160 -12.36 -8.87 35.09
CA LYS A 1160 -11.74 -7.58 34.76
C LYS A 1160 -10.37 -7.74 34.07
N GLY A 1161 -10.15 -7.01 32.97
CA GLY A 1161 -8.92 -7.00 32.19
C GLY A 1161 -7.67 -6.77 33.06
N LYS A 1162 -6.69 -7.65 32.93
CA LYS A 1162 -5.35 -7.51 33.52
C LYS A 1162 -4.30 -7.57 32.42
N CYS A 1163 -3.41 -6.59 32.45
CA CYS A 1163 -2.18 -6.58 31.69
C CYS A 1163 -1.26 -7.73 32.18
N PRO A 1164 -0.62 -8.51 31.29
CA PRO A 1164 0.33 -9.57 31.67
C PRO A 1164 1.61 -9.03 32.35
N PHE A 1165 1.77 -7.72 32.44
CA PHE A 1165 2.85 -7.00 33.12
C PHE A 1165 2.32 -6.06 34.21
N ALA A 1166 1.11 -6.24 34.74
CA ALA A 1166 0.60 -5.45 35.85
C ALA A 1166 0.29 -6.34 37.06
N PRO A 1167 0.47 -5.83 38.30
CA PRO A 1167 0.24 -6.63 39.50
C PRO A 1167 -1.23 -7.03 39.67
N SER A 1168 -1.43 -8.20 40.29
CA SER A 1168 -2.71 -8.69 40.75
C SER A 1168 -3.08 -8.10 42.12
N GLY A 1169 -4.01 -7.12 42.15
CA GLY A 1169 -4.66 -6.56 43.38
C GLY A 1169 -3.91 -5.34 43.98
N ASN A 1170 -4.56 -4.30 44.54
CA ASN A 1170 -5.83 -4.18 45.25
C ASN A 1170 -6.68 -3.01 44.72
N ASP A 1171 -8.00 -3.24 44.67
CA ASP A 1171 -9.01 -2.16 44.71
C ASP A 1171 -9.00 -1.60 46.15
N ASP A 1172 -8.64 -0.32 46.30
CA ASP A 1172 -9.13 0.62 47.31
C ASP A 1172 -9.30 1.99 46.64
#